data_AF-A0AA37IFM0-F1
#
_entry.id   AF-A0AA37IFM0-F1
#
_cell.length_a   1.000
_cell.length_b   1.000
_cell.length_c   1.000
_cell.angle_alpha   90.00
_cell.angle_beta   90.00
_cell.angle_gamma   90.00
#
_symmetry.space_group_name_H-M   'P 1'
#
loop_
_entity.id
_entity.type
_entity.pdbx_description
1 polymer ?
#
loop_
_entity_poly.entity_id
_entity_poly.type
_entity_poly.pdbx_seq_one_letter_code
_entity_poly.pdbx_strand_id
1 'polypeptide(L)'
;MKGQLSKDALDEINKSSTLVNELIQYGAAAASGDGTIQPMTVNLEQPGLLQFTGHLVEFGINWASWSPEQFVGNLSHEIGHFVNLENDNQFFNSLQINVNDPNAGALYSAVGLRAEGEAVYNNWLVQQEIVQKGGSAIYINGDAGPNGKIDQTLKSLHASDMANGLDSAQDMNAMIESAGKIFAGLHPSGTDPSETYADLYAAHGGEIFNEMGIASGKALPGAITDVDFTDSGSNGDFSSVTEKFSNGDSTSLHFSNSSLASSVETDQSGNIISQTIYTRNGNGSYNADIYDAQGRLTNEDQFHADGSEVAFQINVDGSQAATVYNGSGKETEYATFGTDGKKTLDAFFDPINGRETQENHLNADGSQVDYTLNADGSQNATVYNASGHETEYGVFGVDGKKTLDVFFDPTTGRETQENHFKADGSQTDYLLDADGSHNANVYNAAGQQTEHAAYGADGKMTQDIFFDAGTGREIQENDVNADGSQIDHVFNANGTQNAIVYSASGHETEYATYGVNGKMTQDVVFDSNTGRELQENDLNPDGSQIDHIFNANGTQNATVYNAAGHETEYATYGTNGKITQDVYFDASTGRETQENDINADGSQVDYIFNTNGTQNAIAYNTAGHETEYASFGTNGKMTQDVFFDSNSGREMQENDINADGSQIDHIFNANGTQNATVYNASGHETEYATYGTNGKMTQDVYFDANTGRETQENDINADGSQVDHILNINGTQNAIVYNSAGHQTEQASFDTGGKLTQDIIFDGSTGRELQETDYNSSGGGVAHVFNTDGTQTSAVFDPSGRVSEYATYGKNGQITSDAFFDATGRETQLNEYSNTQTIVRTFGADNSQTATVYNAFGNEIEFAKFNSGGQKTDDYFFDHTTGRETEYDKYGNDGSMIAHLFNTDNSQDAIIFNGNGQEIEYDAFNSSGQLTGFTQFTYGAGGGYDAIAYGPTGYETGWADYGGNGMVMSSGGNAYNFSLSDDYGSGEDDWDWGAFNNDFGYGGDFGFNW
;
A
#
# COMPACT_ATOMS: atom_id res chain seq x y z
N MET A 1 108.53 -16.12 34.74
CA MET A 1 109.62 -15.55 35.58
C MET A 1 110.93 -16.35 35.63
N LYS A 2 110.97 -17.65 35.26
CA LYS A 2 112.23 -18.44 35.32
C LYS A 2 113.29 -17.86 34.36
N GLY A 3 114.37 -17.31 34.91
CA GLY A 3 115.47 -16.68 34.15
C GLY A 3 115.50 -15.14 34.17
N GLN A 4 114.58 -14.48 34.88
CA GLN A 4 114.48 -13.01 34.95
C GLN A 4 114.62 -12.41 36.36
N LEU A 5 114.70 -13.23 37.42
CA LEU A 5 115.02 -12.75 38.77
C LEU A 5 116.50 -12.38 38.88
N SER A 6 116.79 -11.24 39.51
CA SER A 6 118.17 -10.84 39.80
C SER A 6 118.80 -11.80 40.80
N LYS A 7 120.13 -11.96 40.71
CA LYS A 7 120.88 -12.77 41.69
C LYS A 7 120.69 -12.22 43.11
N ASP A 8 120.64 -10.90 43.24
CA ASP A 8 120.50 -10.23 44.53
C ASP A 8 119.13 -10.53 45.17
N ALA A 9 118.04 -10.55 44.40
CA ALA A 9 116.72 -10.93 44.91
C ALA A 9 116.68 -12.40 45.35
N LEU A 10 117.31 -13.30 44.60
CA LEU A 10 117.45 -14.71 45.00
C LEU A 10 118.29 -14.89 46.26
N ASP A 11 119.38 -14.12 46.38
CA ASP A 11 120.25 -14.15 47.57
C ASP A 11 119.50 -13.62 48.81
N GLU A 12 118.62 -12.61 48.67
CA GLU A 12 117.74 -12.16 49.77
C GLU A 12 116.67 -13.20 50.12
N ILE A 13 115.98 -13.80 49.14
CA ILE A 13 114.99 -14.87 49.38
C ILE A 13 115.62 -16.02 50.18
N ASN A 14 116.82 -16.47 49.77
CA ASN A 14 117.51 -17.59 50.42
C ASN A 14 117.96 -17.32 51.87
N LYS A 15 117.95 -16.06 52.32
CA LYS A 15 118.23 -15.71 53.72
C LYS A 15 117.01 -15.89 54.62
N SER A 16 115.79 -15.93 54.09
CA SER A 16 114.60 -16.30 54.87
C SER A 16 114.29 -17.79 54.70
N SER A 17 114.40 -18.54 55.79
CA SER A 17 113.93 -19.93 55.85
C SER A 17 112.42 -20.03 55.68
N THR A 18 111.70 -19.06 56.24
CA THR A 18 110.24 -18.96 56.11
C THR A 18 109.84 -18.78 54.65
N LEU A 19 110.29 -17.71 53.99
CA LEU A 19 109.90 -17.43 52.60
C LEU A 19 110.30 -18.56 51.62
N VAL A 20 111.46 -19.20 51.83
CA VAL A 20 111.86 -20.36 51.00
C VAL A 20 110.87 -21.52 51.16
N ASN A 21 110.47 -21.84 52.39
CA ASN A 21 109.52 -22.92 52.64
C ASN A 21 108.14 -22.60 52.06
N GLU A 22 107.68 -21.36 52.19
CA GLU A 22 106.38 -20.92 51.68
C GLU A 22 106.34 -20.92 50.15
N LEU A 23 107.41 -20.46 49.48
CA LEU A 23 107.52 -20.55 48.02
C LEU A 23 107.58 -21.99 47.52
N ILE A 24 108.16 -22.92 48.29
CA ILE A 24 108.11 -24.36 47.99
C ILE A 24 106.68 -24.88 48.12
N GLN A 25 105.95 -24.49 49.17
CA GLN A 25 104.54 -24.87 49.36
C GLN A 25 103.66 -24.31 48.23
N TYR A 26 103.81 -23.03 47.90
CA TYR A 26 103.13 -22.40 46.77
C TYR A 26 103.44 -23.14 45.46
N GLY A 27 104.72 -23.46 45.21
CA GLY A 27 105.15 -24.19 44.03
C GLY A 27 104.60 -25.62 43.96
N ALA A 28 104.44 -26.29 45.10
CA ALA A 28 103.82 -27.60 45.19
C ALA A 28 102.30 -27.53 44.92
N ALA A 29 101.61 -26.54 45.48
CA ALA A 29 100.19 -26.28 45.23
C ALA A 29 99.94 -25.93 43.76
N ALA A 30 100.74 -25.04 43.17
CA ALA A 30 100.63 -24.69 41.75
C ALA A 30 100.92 -25.86 40.79
N ALA A 31 101.58 -26.92 41.27
CA ALA A 31 101.92 -28.11 40.50
C ALA A 31 101.00 -29.32 40.77
N SER A 32 100.05 -29.21 41.71
CA SER A 32 99.18 -30.32 42.14
C SER A 32 98.23 -30.81 41.02
N GLY A 33 97.86 -29.91 40.10
CA GLY A 33 96.97 -30.18 38.97
C GLY A 33 95.48 -30.14 39.30
N ASP A 34 95.09 -29.76 40.52
CA ASP A 34 93.68 -29.56 40.93
C ASP A 34 93.12 -28.18 40.52
N GLY A 35 93.98 -27.26 40.08
CA GLY A 35 93.60 -25.93 39.61
C GLY A 35 93.30 -24.92 40.71
N THR A 36 93.51 -25.26 41.99
CA THR A 36 93.23 -24.39 43.15
C THR A 36 94.22 -23.24 43.29
N ILE A 37 95.51 -23.49 43.04
CA ILE A 37 96.56 -22.48 42.95
C ILE A 37 97.20 -22.54 41.57
N GLN A 38 97.44 -21.38 40.95
CA GLN A 38 98.07 -21.26 39.65
C GLN A 38 99.51 -20.75 39.76
N PRO A 39 100.37 -21.04 38.76
CA PRO A 39 101.71 -20.46 38.71
C PRO A 39 101.67 -18.94 38.69
N MET A 40 102.55 -18.29 39.44
CA MET A 40 102.63 -16.82 39.49
C MET A 40 102.77 -16.20 38.10
N THR A 41 102.00 -15.15 37.83
CA THR A 41 101.87 -14.52 36.51
C THR A 41 102.34 -13.07 36.52
N VAL A 42 102.44 -12.48 35.33
CA VAL A 42 102.70 -11.05 35.15
C VAL A 42 101.57 -10.48 34.31
N ASN A 43 100.82 -9.54 34.89
CA ASN A 43 99.83 -8.75 34.18
C ASN A 43 100.52 -7.72 33.30
N LEU A 44 100.30 -7.80 31.98
CA LEU A 44 100.94 -6.92 31.01
C LEU A 44 100.21 -5.60 30.81
N GLU A 45 99.01 -5.45 31.36
CA GLU A 45 98.12 -4.31 31.11
C GLU A 45 98.09 -3.31 32.28
N GLN A 46 98.42 -3.75 33.50
CA GLN A 46 98.33 -2.92 34.71
C GLN A 46 99.71 -2.71 35.38
N PRO A 47 100.36 -1.54 35.19
CA PRO A 47 101.56 -1.19 35.93
C PRO A 47 101.22 -0.87 37.40
N GLY A 48 101.95 -1.45 38.34
CA GLY A 48 101.76 -1.24 39.78
C GLY A 48 100.83 -2.23 40.47
N LEU A 49 100.18 -3.13 39.72
CA LEU A 49 99.39 -4.22 40.28
C LEU A 49 100.28 -5.19 41.06
N LEU A 50 99.85 -5.57 42.25
CA LEU A 50 100.39 -6.70 42.99
C LEU A 50 99.24 -7.21 43.84
N GLN A 51 98.89 -8.48 43.66
CA GLN A 51 97.77 -9.07 44.39
C GLN A 51 97.89 -10.59 44.44
N PHE A 52 97.31 -11.16 45.49
CA PHE A 52 96.91 -12.55 45.57
C PHE A 52 95.39 -12.65 45.37
N THR A 53 94.94 -13.27 44.28
CA THR A 53 93.51 -13.36 43.91
C THR A 53 92.79 -14.54 44.58
N GLY A 54 93.34 -15.09 45.66
CA GLY A 54 92.89 -16.35 46.25
C GLY A 54 93.41 -17.61 45.52
N HIS A 55 93.73 -17.50 44.23
CA HIS A 55 94.22 -18.63 43.42
C HIS A 55 95.56 -18.37 42.73
N LEU A 56 96.06 -17.13 42.62
CA LEU A 56 97.38 -16.85 42.06
C LEU A 56 97.99 -15.55 42.60
N VAL A 57 99.32 -15.48 42.63
CA VAL A 57 100.06 -14.22 42.82
C VAL A 57 100.33 -13.58 41.45
N GLU A 58 99.84 -12.35 41.27
CA GLU A 58 99.95 -11.59 40.04
C GLU A 58 100.86 -10.36 40.23
N PHE A 59 101.80 -10.18 39.31
CA PHE A 59 102.69 -9.01 39.28
C PHE A 59 102.34 -8.08 38.13
N GLY A 60 102.29 -6.78 38.35
CA GLY A 60 102.17 -5.77 37.29
C GLY A 60 103.45 -5.67 36.46
N ILE A 61 103.34 -5.20 35.21
CA ILE A 61 104.46 -5.18 34.24
C ILE A 61 105.73 -4.46 34.73
N ASN A 62 105.62 -3.55 35.71
CA ASN A 62 106.75 -2.81 36.29
C ASN A 62 107.52 -3.58 37.39
N TRP A 63 107.16 -4.83 37.71
CA TRP A 63 107.86 -5.64 38.72
C TRP A 63 109.38 -5.74 38.46
N ALA A 64 109.77 -5.76 37.18
CA ALA A 64 111.17 -5.82 36.77
C ALA A 64 111.98 -4.54 37.08
N SER A 65 111.32 -3.43 37.41
CA SER A 65 111.96 -2.18 37.85
C SER A 65 112.09 -2.02 39.36
N TRP A 66 111.52 -2.93 40.14
CA TRP A 66 111.62 -2.92 41.60
C TRP A 66 113.03 -3.26 42.07
N SER A 67 113.46 -2.69 43.21
CA SER A 67 114.70 -3.12 43.85
C SER A 67 114.53 -4.56 44.38
N PRO A 68 115.63 -5.30 44.62
CA PRO A 68 115.56 -6.60 45.28
C PRO A 68 114.78 -6.55 46.60
N GLU A 69 114.97 -5.50 47.40
CA GLU A 69 114.29 -5.30 48.69
C GLU A 69 112.77 -5.08 48.52
N GLN A 70 112.38 -4.32 47.51
CA GLN A 70 110.96 -4.07 47.20
C GLN A 70 110.31 -5.32 46.64
N PHE A 71 110.96 -6.02 45.70
CA PHE A 71 110.42 -7.25 45.12
C PHE A 71 110.23 -8.35 46.16
N VAL A 72 111.24 -8.59 47.00
CA VAL A 72 111.15 -9.64 48.03
C VAL A 72 110.16 -9.26 49.13
N GLY A 73 110.07 -7.98 49.50
CA GLY A 73 109.06 -7.44 50.42
C GLY A 73 107.64 -7.74 49.93
N ASN A 74 107.32 -7.22 48.76
CA ASN A 74 106.05 -7.40 48.08
C ASN A 74 105.69 -8.88 47.89
N LEU A 75 106.62 -9.70 47.39
CA LEU A 75 106.39 -11.13 47.22
C LEU A 75 106.09 -11.84 48.55
N SER A 76 106.78 -11.49 49.63
CA SER A 76 106.56 -12.13 50.93
C SER A 76 105.21 -11.79 51.56
N HIS A 77 104.67 -10.60 51.27
CA HIS A 77 103.32 -10.21 51.67
C HIS A 77 102.26 -11.03 50.90
N GLU A 78 102.34 -11.08 49.56
CA GLU A 78 101.38 -11.87 48.76
C GLU A 78 101.42 -13.36 49.08
N ILE A 79 102.61 -13.90 49.36
CA ILE A 79 102.77 -15.27 49.84
C ILE A 79 102.20 -15.45 51.24
N GLY A 80 102.23 -14.40 52.07
CA GLY A 80 101.56 -14.32 53.35
C GLY A 80 100.05 -14.59 53.25
N HIS A 81 99.37 -14.02 52.25
CA HIS A 81 97.96 -14.35 52.00
C HIS A 81 97.76 -15.82 51.62
N PHE A 82 98.63 -16.38 50.76
CA PHE A 82 98.52 -17.79 50.37
C PHE A 82 98.66 -18.75 51.57
N VAL A 83 99.64 -18.53 52.44
CA VAL A 83 99.90 -19.46 53.56
C VAL A 83 98.82 -19.39 54.64
N ASN A 84 98.11 -18.27 54.71
CA ASN A 84 97.01 -18.07 55.65
C ASN A 84 95.62 -18.30 55.04
N LEU A 85 95.52 -18.53 53.72
CA LEU A 85 94.25 -18.69 53.00
C LEU A 85 93.27 -19.66 53.65
N GLU A 86 93.74 -20.82 54.15
CA GLU A 86 92.88 -21.79 54.83
C GLU A 86 92.34 -21.26 56.17
N ASN A 87 93.17 -20.54 56.93
CA ASN A 87 92.77 -19.95 58.21
C ASN A 87 91.78 -18.78 57.98
N ASP A 88 92.06 -17.93 57.00
CA ASP A 88 91.17 -16.83 56.60
C ASP A 88 89.82 -17.35 56.09
N ASN A 89 89.82 -18.41 55.28
CA ASN A 89 88.59 -19.08 54.83
C ASN A 89 87.82 -19.71 56.00
N GLN A 90 88.50 -20.33 56.97
CA GLN A 90 87.84 -20.88 58.15
C GLN A 90 87.21 -19.79 59.00
N PHE A 91 87.92 -18.66 59.20
CA PHE A 91 87.39 -17.50 59.90
C PHE A 91 86.18 -16.91 59.16
N PHE A 92 86.29 -16.63 57.86
CA PHE A 92 85.19 -16.16 57.02
C PHE A 92 83.95 -17.05 57.11
N ASN A 93 84.12 -18.37 56.92
CA ASN A 93 83.02 -19.34 56.98
C ASN A 93 82.38 -19.43 58.36
N SER A 94 83.14 -19.20 59.44
CA SER A 94 82.62 -19.23 60.81
C SER A 94 81.65 -18.08 61.13
N LEU A 95 81.72 -16.98 60.37
CA LEU A 95 80.85 -15.82 60.53
C LEU A 95 79.47 -16.01 59.88
N GLN A 96 79.36 -16.90 58.89
CA GLN A 96 78.12 -17.18 58.16
C GLN A 96 77.40 -15.90 57.69
N ILE A 97 78.15 -15.00 57.06
CA ILE A 97 77.69 -13.67 56.69
C ILE A 97 76.57 -13.80 55.64
N ASN A 98 75.36 -13.37 55.99
CA ASN A 98 74.31 -13.14 54.99
C ASN A 98 74.46 -11.70 54.46
N VAL A 99 74.29 -11.50 53.15
CA VAL A 99 74.44 -10.18 52.51
C VAL A 99 73.49 -9.12 53.10
N ASN A 100 72.32 -9.54 53.56
CA ASN A 100 71.31 -8.68 54.15
C ASN A 100 71.50 -8.44 55.65
N ASP A 101 72.45 -9.14 56.30
CA ASP A 101 72.78 -8.94 57.70
C ASP A 101 73.11 -7.46 57.94
N PRO A 102 72.54 -6.81 58.98
CA PRO A 102 72.81 -5.40 59.29
C PRO A 102 74.31 -5.08 59.44
N ASN A 103 75.13 -6.04 59.86
CA ASN A 103 76.56 -5.88 60.05
C ASN A 103 77.40 -6.57 58.95
N ALA A 104 76.80 -6.98 57.82
CA ALA A 104 77.52 -7.69 56.75
C ALA A 104 78.78 -6.94 56.29
N GLY A 105 78.68 -5.64 55.99
CA GLY A 105 79.81 -4.81 55.58
C GLY A 105 80.93 -4.76 56.63
N ALA A 106 80.58 -4.56 57.90
CA ALA A 106 81.55 -4.53 59.01
C ALA A 106 82.23 -5.90 59.21
N LEU A 107 81.48 -6.99 59.06
CA LEU A 107 82.02 -8.35 59.12
C LEU A 107 83.00 -8.62 57.97
N TYR A 108 82.67 -8.23 56.74
CA TYR A 108 83.59 -8.35 55.61
C TYR A 108 84.86 -7.52 55.81
N SER A 109 84.74 -6.30 56.33
CA SER A 109 85.88 -5.44 56.68
C SER A 109 86.79 -6.12 57.71
N ALA A 110 86.22 -6.65 58.79
CA ALA A 110 86.95 -7.35 59.83
C ALA A 110 87.75 -8.56 59.30
N VAL A 111 87.17 -9.34 58.37
CA VAL A 111 87.85 -10.48 57.74
C VAL A 111 89.02 -10.01 56.87
N GLY A 112 88.83 -9.01 56.03
CA GLY A 112 89.90 -8.54 55.13
C GLY A 112 91.06 -7.89 55.84
N LEU A 113 90.77 -7.05 56.84
CA LEU A 113 91.81 -6.41 57.63
C LEU A 113 92.63 -7.41 58.47
N ARG A 114 92.02 -8.54 58.87
CA ARG A 114 92.73 -9.66 59.49
C ARG A 114 93.71 -10.30 58.52
N ALA A 115 93.25 -10.66 57.32
CA ALA A 115 94.06 -11.28 56.28
C ALA A 115 95.25 -10.39 55.89
N GLU A 116 95.04 -9.08 55.80
CA GLU A 116 96.09 -8.08 55.60
C GLU A 116 97.09 -8.05 56.76
N GLY A 117 96.62 -8.07 58.01
CA GLY A 117 97.47 -8.14 59.20
C GLY A 117 98.36 -9.39 59.23
N GLU A 118 97.81 -10.54 58.87
CA GLU A 118 98.52 -11.82 58.79
C GLU A 118 99.61 -11.79 57.68
N ALA A 119 99.29 -11.25 56.51
CA ALA A 119 100.24 -11.10 55.41
C ALA A 119 101.38 -10.13 55.74
N VAL A 120 101.08 -9.02 56.42
CA VAL A 120 102.08 -8.04 56.89
C VAL A 120 102.98 -8.63 57.98
N TYR A 121 102.42 -9.38 58.92
CA TYR A 121 103.22 -10.10 59.92
C TYR A 121 104.19 -11.09 59.25
N ASN A 122 103.71 -11.86 58.25
CA ASN A 122 104.59 -12.75 57.49
C ASN A 122 105.73 -11.99 56.81
N ASN A 123 105.40 -10.90 56.13
CA ASN A 123 106.37 -10.03 55.49
C ASN A 123 107.41 -9.48 56.50
N TRP A 124 106.98 -9.11 57.71
CA TRP A 124 107.87 -8.65 58.77
C TRP A 124 108.78 -9.76 59.32
N LEU A 125 108.24 -10.96 59.55
CA LEU A 125 109.00 -12.14 60.00
C LEU A 125 110.09 -12.49 58.99
N VAL A 126 109.75 -12.51 57.70
CA VAL A 126 110.69 -12.73 56.60
C VAL A 126 111.79 -11.66 56.61
N GLN A 127 111.44 -10.38 56.80
CA GLN A 127 112.43 -9.31 56.93
C GLN A 127 113.39 -9.55 58.12
N GLN A 128 112.87 -9.94 59.29
CA GLN A 128 113.72 -10.18 60.47
C GLN A 128 114.70 -11.32 60.22
N GLU A 129 114.29 -12.41 59.59
CA GLU A 129 115.18 -13.52 59.24
C GLU A 129 116.30 -13.08 58.28
N ILE A 130 115.95 -12.27 57.28
CA ILE A 130 116.90 -11.75 56.29
C ILE A 130 117.95 -10.86 56.98
N VAL A 131 117.50 -9.90 57.79
CA VAL A 131 118.39 -8.96 58.50
C VAL A 131 119.28 -9.71 59.50
N GLN A 132 118.76 -10.70 60.23
CA GLN A 132 119.54 -11.53 61.14
C GLN A 132 120.66 -12.31 60.43
N LYS A 133 120.46 -12.71 59.16
CA LYS A 133 121.48 -13.38 58.34
C LYS A 133 122.33 -12.41 57.51
N GLY A 134 122.30 -11.12 57.83
CA GLY A 134 123.14 -10.09 57.22
C GLY A 134 122.67 -9.59 55.84
N GLY A 135 121.39 -9.77 55.52
CA GLY A 135 120.75 -9.19 54.33
C GLY A 135 120.23 -7.77 54.53
N SER A 136 119.76 -7.17 53.44
CA SER A 136 119.09 -5.86 53.46
C SER A 136 117.69 -5.98 54.08
N ALA A 137 117.25 -4.96 54.81
CA ALA A 137 115.84 -4.88 55.20
C ALA A 137 114.97 -4.76 53.94
N ILE A 138 114.05 -5.69 53.75
CA ILE A 138 113.04 -5.67 52.69
C ILE A 138 111.90 -4.71 53.03
N TYR A 139 111.09 -4.32 52.04
CA TYR A 139 109.93 -3.46 52.27
C TYR A 139 108.88 -4.25 53.06
N ILE A 140 108.25 -3.60 54.04
CA ILE A 140 106.98 -4.08 54.59
C ILE A 140 105.88 -3.47 53.74
N ASN A 141 104.93 -4.27 53.25
CA ASN A 141 103.87 -3.75 52.39
C ASN A 141 103.12 -2.61 53.12
N GLY A 142 102.82 -1.52 52.41
CA GLY A 142 102.32 -0.26 53.00
C GLY A 142 103.39 0.74 53.46
N ASP A 143 104.67 0.35 53.61
CA ASP A 143 105.78 1.28 53.85
C ASP A 143 106.37 1.86 52.55
N ALA A 144 106.77 3.14 52.60
CA ALA A 144 107.42 3.81 51.46
C ALA A 144 108.87 3.35 51.19
N GLY A 145 109.44 2.48 52.04
CA GLY A 145 110.83 2.03 51.99
C GLY A 145 111.21 1.10 53.15
N PRO A 146 112.44 0.55 53.16
CA PRO A 146 112.92 -0.27 54.27
C PRO A 146 112.99 0.53 55.57
N ASN A 147 112.67 -0.09 56.71
CA ASN A 147 112.55 0.58 58.01
C ASN A 147 111.51 1.71 58.02
N GLY A 148 110.39 1.52 57.30
CA GLY A 148 109.28 2.45 57.31
C GLY A 148 108.50 2.46 58.63
N LYS A 149 107.33 3.09 58.63
CA LYS A 149 106.52 3.33 59.83
C LYS A 149 105.91 2.03 60.36
N ILE A 150 105.45 1.15 59.48
CA ILE A 150 104.87 -0.14 59.86
C ILE A 150 105.96 -1.00 60.50
N ASP A 151 107.10 -1.13 59.84
CA ASP A 151 108.25 -1.89 60.35
C ASP A 151 108.73 -1.39 61.73
N GLN A 152 108.86 -0.06 61.91
CA GLN A 152 109.24 0.53 63.21
C GLN A 152 108.20 0.26 64.31
N THR A 153 106.91 0.32 63.96
CA THR A 153 105.82 0.06 64.90
C THR A 153 105.84 -1.39 65.36
N LEU A 154 105.93 -2.32 64.41
CA LEU A 154 106.01 -3.76 64.66
C LEU A 154 107.28 -4.15 65.44
N LYS A 155 108.46 -3.59 65.10
CA LYS A 155 109.69 -3.79 65.88
C LYS A 155 109.59 -3.30 67.33
N SER A 156 108.96 -2.15 67.53
CA SER A 156 108.77 -1.58 68.87
C SER A 156 107.77 -2.40 69.68
N LEU A 157 106.70 -2.88 69.04
CA LEU A 157 105.69 -3.74 69.65
C LEU A 157 106.32 -5.07 70.08
N HIS A 158 106.98 -5.76 69.15
CA HIS A 158 107.69 -7.00 69.43
C HIS A 158 108.68 -6.87 70.59
N ALA A 159 109.50 -5.81 70.60
CA ALA A 159 110.43 -5.58 71.70
C ALA A 159 109.73 -5.34 73.05
N SER A 160 108.57 -4.67 73.03
CA SER A 160 107.73 -4.43 74.20
C SER A 160 107.10 -5.73 74.71
N ASP A 161 106.53 -6.53 73.82
CA ASP A 161 105.83 -7.77 74.14
C ASP A 161 106.78 -8.82 74.72
N MET A 162 107.95 -8.97 74.08
CA MET A 162 109.04 -9.80 74.60
C MET A 162 109.54 -9.31 75.98
N ALA A 163 109.57 -7.99 76.23
CA ALA A 163 109.94 -7.45 77.54
C ALA A 163 108.85 -7.67 78.61
N ASN A 164 107.58 -7.73 78.20
CA ASN A 164 106.44 -8.01 79.05
C ASN A 164 106.20 -9.52 79.27
N GLY A 165 107.00 -10.37 78.62
CA GLY A 165 106.98 -11.83 78.82
C GLY A 165 105.84 -12.54 78.09
N LEU A 166 105.29 -11.93 77.03
CA LEU A 166 104.36 -12.60 76.13
C LEU A 166 105.07 -13.76 75.43
N ASP A 167 104.35 -14.86 75.19
CA ASP A 167 104.87 -15.95 74.37
C ASP A 167 104.81 -15.61 72.86
N SER A 168 105.43 -16.45 72.04
CA SER A 168 105.53 -16.19 70.59
C SER A 168 104.18 -16.16 69.86
N ALA A 169 103.15 -16.82 70.38
CA ALA A 169 101.82 -16.77 69.78
C ALA A 169 101.09 -15.47 70.18
N GLN A 170 101.21 -15.07 71.45
CA GLN A 170 100.64 -13.81 71.94
C GLN A 170 101.25 -12.59 71.26
N ASP A 171 102.58 -12.58 71.10
CA ASP A 171 103.32 -11.55 70.37
C ASP A 171 102.93 -11.49 68.89
N MET A 172 102.88 -12.64 68.21
CA MET A 172 102.41 -12.73 66.82
C MET A 172 101.02 -12.13 66.64
N ASN A 173 100.06 -12.47 67.51
CA ASN A 173 98.70 -11.99 67.42
C ASN A 173 98.62 -10.47 67.63
N ALA A 174 99.32 -9.92 68.63
CA ALA A 174 99.38 -8.47 68.86
C ALA A 174 99.98 -7.73 67.64
N MET A 175 100.97 -8.32 66.98
CA MET A 175 101.55 -7.77 65.76
C MET A 175 100.61 -7.83 64.55
N ILE A 176 99.84 -8.91 64.38
CA ILE A 176 98.79 -9.04 63.36
C ILE A 176 97.71 -7.97 63.57
N GLU A 177 97.22 -7.80 64.79
CA GLU A 177 96.24 -6.77 65.15
C GLU A 177 96.76 -5.36 64.84
N SER A 178 97.99 -5.06 65.26
CA SER A 178 98.60 -3.76 64.98
C SER A 178 98.80 -3.53 63.49
N ALA A 179 99.10 -4.57 62.72
CA ALA A 179 99.27 -4.48 61.27
C ALA A 179 97.92 -4.24 60.56
N GLY A 180 96.90 -5.05 60.85
CA GLY A 180 95.55 -4.89 60.31
C GLY A 180 94.96 -3.52 60.63
N LYS A 181 95.19 -3.02 61.86
CA LYS A 181 94.81 -1.67 62.27
C LYS A 181 95.47 -0.57 61.43
N ILE A 182 96.75 -0.70 61.10
CA ILE A 182 97.43 0.28 60.26
C ILE A 182 96.90 0.20 58.82
N PHE A 183 96.71 -1.02 58.31
CA PHE A 183 96.21 -1.27 56.96
C PHE A 183 94.80 -0.75 56.74
N ALA A 184 93.94 -0.77 57.77
CA ALA A 184 92.58 -0.25 57.70
C ALA A 184 92.49 1.16 57.13
N GLY A 185 93.45 2.04 57.44
CA GLY A 185 93.49 3.42 56.94
C GLY A 185 94.38 3.66 55.71
N LEU A 186 94.96 2.59 55.12
CA LEU A 186 95.76 2.71 53.90
C LEU A 186 94.89 2.64 52.65
N HIS A 187 95.38 3.25 51.58
CA HIS A 187 94.71 3.28 50.27
C HIS A 187 95.09 2.03 49.43
N PRO A 188 94.12 1.23 48.96
CA PRO A 188 94.35 0.10 48.07
C PRO A 188 94.75 0.54 46.66
N SER A 189 95.76 -0.11 46.06
CA SER A 189 96.19 0.25 44.71
C SER A 189 95.10 -0.03 43.67
N GLY A 190 94.81 0.95 42.81
CA GLY A 190 93.83 0.78 41.72
C GLY A 190 92.40 1.20 42.07
N THR A 191 92.16 1.69 43.29
CA THR A 191 90.86 2.18 43.78
C THR A 191 90.78 3.72 43.79
N ASP A 192 89.66 4.30 44.25
CA ASP A 192 89.56 5.76 44.42
C ASP A 192 90.56 6.25 45.49
N PRO A 193 91.31 7.36 45.29
CA PRO A 193 92.29 7.86 46.26
C PRO A 193 91.76 8.17 47.67
N SER A 194 90.44 8.25 47.84
CA SER A 194 89.76 8.46 49.12
C SER A 194 89.26 7.16 49.78
N GLU A 195 89.30 6.04 49.07
CA GLU A 195 88.91 4.72 49.57
C GLU A 195 90.05 4.09 50.37
N THR A 196 89.71 3.57 51.54
CA THR A 196 90.62 2.81 52.40
C THR A 196 90.42 1.30 52.24
N TYR A 197 91.36 0.46 52.67
CA TYR A 197 91.16 -1.00 52.70
C TYR A 197 89.93 -1.39 53.51
N ALA A 198 89.62 -0.67 54.60
CA ALA A 198 88.44 -0.93 55.40
C ALA A 198 87.13 -0.68 54.62
N ASP A 199 87.09 0.41 53.84
CA ASP A 199 85.94 0.74 52.98
C ASP A 199 85.81 -0.26 51.82
N LEU A 200 86.94 -0.62 51.18
CA LEU A 200 86.99 -1.60 50.09
C LEU A 200 86.43 -2.96 50.53
N TYR A 201 86.89 -3.50 51.65
CA TYR A 201 86.40 -4.80 52.13
C TYR A 201 84.94 -4.74 52.59
N ALA A 202 84.48 -3.62 53.14
CA ALA A 202 83.08 -3.52 53.50
C ALA A 202 82.16 -3.43 52.28
N ALA A 203 82.57 -2.68 51.25
CA ALA A 203 81.80 -2.47 50.04
C ALA A 203 81.93 -3.60 49.01
N HIS A 204 83.04 -4.35 49.03
CA HIS A 204 83.36 -5.37 48.02
C HIS A 204 83.81 -6.70 48.62
N GLY A 205 83.81 -6.90 49.93
CA GLY A 205 84.30 -8.14 50.54
C GLY A 205 83.56 -9.39 50.08
N GLY A 206 82.24 -9.29 49.85
CA GLY A 206 81.46 -10.37 49.25
C GLY A 206 81.89 -10.76 47.82
N GLU A 207 82.54 -9.86 47.09
CA GLU A 207 83.11 -10.09 45.76
C GLU A 207 84.59 -10.53 45.86
N ILE A 208 85.33 -9.97 46.82
CA ILE A 208 86.78 -10.17 47.01
C ILE A 208 87.08 -11.53 47.66
N PHE A 209 86.36 -11.91 48.71
CA PHE A 209 86.48 -13.26 49.32
C PHE A 209 85.83 -14.34 48.46
N ASN A 210 85.10 -13.93 47.43
CA ASN A 210 84.29 -14.79 46.58
C ASN A 210 84.40 -14.36 45.10
N GLU A 211 85.48 -14.80 44.43
CA GLU A 211 85.37 -15.33 43.06
C GLU A 211 84.32 -16.48 42.95
N MET A 212 83.57 -16.73 44.03
CA MET A 212 82.44 -17.62 44.24
C MET A 212 81.04 -16.91 44.19
N GLY A 213 80.93 -15.64 43.80
CA GLY A 213 79.72 -15.04 43.19
C GLY A 213 78.48 -14.74 44.06
N ILE A 214 78.55 -13.75 44.98
CA ILE A 214 77.40 -13.13 45.69
C ILE A 214 77.62 -11.61 45.82
N ALA A 215 76.53 -10.82 45.97
CA ALA A 215 76.53 -9.37 46.11
C ALA A 215 77.20 -8.85 47.41
N SER A 216 77.64 -7.59 47.38
CA SER A 216 78.22 -6.85 48.51
C SER A 216 77.23 -6.61 49.65
N GLY A 217 77.76 -6.59 50.89
CA GLY A 217 76.97 -6.37 52.11
C GLY A 217 76.41 -4.96 52.23
N LYS A 218 75.55 -4.75 53.23
CA LYS A 218 75.03 -3.41 53.57
C LYS A 218 76.18 -2.41 53.78
N ALA A 219 76.03 -1.23 53.17
CA ALA A 219 77.01 -0.15 53.25
C ALA A 219 77.24 0.28 54.71
N LEU A 220 78.49 0.58 55.05
CA LEU A 220 78.85 1.06 56.38
C LEU A 220 78.20 2.42 56.70
N PRO A 221 77.97 2.73 57.99
CA PRO A 221 77.42 4.02 58.45
C PRO A 221 78.21 5.26 58.00
N GLY A 222 79.48 5.09 57.61
CA GLY A 222 80.33 6.13 57.04
C GLY A 222 81.74 5.61 56.75
N ALA A 223 82.63 6.48 56.26
CA ALA A 223 84.03 6.13 56.03
C ALA A 223 84.75 5.81 57.35
N ILE A 224 85.47 4.68 57.39
CA ILE A 224 86.20 4.24 58.57
C ILE A 224 87.46 5.09 58.76
N THR A 225 87.73 5.50 59.99
CA THR A 225 88.90 6.30 60.39
C THR A 225 89.85 5.55 61.32
N ASP A 226 89.37 4.53 62.02
CA ASP A 226 90.14 3.72 62.95
C ASP A 226 89.44 2.36 63.13
N VAL A 227 90.22 1.30 63.30
CA VAL A 227 89.71 -0.04 63.63
C VAL A 227 90.50 -0.57 64.82
N ASP A 228 89.79 -0.95 65.88
CA ASP A 228 90.36 -1.55 67.08
C ASP A 228 89.99 -3.03 67.15
N PHE A 229 90.98 -3.89 66.92
CA PHE A 229 90.88 -5.33 67.18
C PHE A 229 91.16 -5.60 68.65
N THR A 230 90.47 -6.58 69.24
CA THR A 230 90.73 -7.02 70.62
C THR A 230 90.61 -8.52 70.73
N ASP A 231 91.74 -9.21 70.95
CA ASP A 231 91.81 -10.62 71.35
C ASP A 231 92.03 -10.75 72.87
N SER A 232 90.93 -10.82 73.63
CA SER A 232 90.99 -11.01 75.09
C SER A 232 91.41 -12.43 75.52
N GLY A 233 91.44 -13.40 74.60
CA GLY A 233 91.87 -14.79 74.83
C GLY A 233 93.35 -15.04 74.52
N SER A 234 93.99 -14.12 73.79
CA SER A 234 95.33 -14.24 73.22
C SER A 234 95.54 -15.52 72.41
N ASN A 235 94.47 -16.02 71.77
CA ASN A 235 94.45 -17.27 71.01
C ASN A 235 94.40 -17.06 69.49
N GLY A 236 94.36 -15.81 69.03
CA GLY A 236 94.31 -15.44 67.61
C GLY A 236 92.89 -15.22 67.08
N ASP A 237 91.87 -15.39 67.93
CA ASP A 237 90.48 -15.09 67.62
C ASP A 237 90.09 -13.73 68.22
N PHE A 238 89.58 -12.81 67.40
CA PHE A 238 89.10 -11.54 67.92
C PHE A 238 87.88 -11.76 68.82
N SER A 239 87.95 -11.24 70.04
CA SER A 239 86.79 -11.14 70.93
C SER A 239 85.91 -9.92 70.61
N SER A 240 86.50 -8.88 70.01
CA SER A 240 85.74 -7.78 69.41
C SER A 240 86.52 -7.04 68.32
N VAL A 241 85.79 -6.42 67.40
CA VAL A 241 86.30 -5.46 66.41
C VAL A 241 85.48 -4.19 66.53
N THR A 242 86.12 -3.04 66.76
CA THR A 242 85.44 -1.74 66.82
C THR A 242 85.89 -0.85 65.68
N GLU A 243 84.96 -0.52 64.80
CA GLU A 243 85.16 0.42 63.70
C GLU A 243 84.72 1.81 64.14
N LYS A 244 85.55 2.83 63.93
CA LYS A 244 85.20 4.24 64.20
C LYS A 244 85.07 5.00 62.90
N PHE A 245 83.96 5.70 62.74
CA PHE A 245 83.65 6.41 61.51
C PHE A 245 84.04 7.89 61.57
N SER A 246 84.20 8.48 60.39
CA SER A 246 84.55 9.89 60.22
C SER A 246 83.55 10.89 60.82
N ASN A 247 82.30 10.47 61.08
CA ASN A 247 81.28 11.25 61.77
C ASN A 247 81.42 11.22 63.31
N GLY A 248 82.33 10.39 63.84
CA GLY A 248 82.57 10.20 65.27
C GLY A 248 81.85 9.00 65.89
N ASP A 249 80.93 8.36 65.17
CA ASP A 249 80.22 7.17 65.64
C ASP A 249 81.12 5.93 65.58
N SER A 250 80.74 4.86 66.25
CA SER A 250 81.47 3.59 66.19
C SER A 250 80.56 2.36 66.24
N THR A 251 80.97 1.30 65.54
CA THR A 251 80.32 -0.02 65.56
C THR A 251 81.28 -1.02 66.19
N SER A 252 80.89 -1.58 67.33
CA SER A 252 81.61 -2.65 68.02
C SER A 252 80.95 -4.00 67.73
N LEU A 253 81.63 -4.85 66.98
CA LEU A 253 81.30 -6.26 66.77
C LEU A 253 81.90 -7.09 67.91
N HIS A 254 81.09 -7.89 68.60
CA HIS A 254 81.53 -8.77 69.69
C HIS A 254 81.35 -10.23 69.31
N PHE A 255 82.42 -11.01 69.42
CA PHE A 255 82.46 -12.41 69.01
C PHE A 255 82.52 -13.33 70.24
N SER A 256 81.90 -14.50 70.12
CA SER A 256 81.98 -15.58 71.11
C SER A 256 82.21 -16.90 70.36
N ASN A 257 83.30 -17.60 70.68
CA ASN A 257 83.74 -18.83 69.99
C ASN A 257 83.81 -18.65 68.46
N SER A 258 84.44 -17.56 68.01
CA SER A 258 84.64 -17.20 66.59
C SER A 258 83.35 -16.94 65.79
N SER A 259 82.20 -16.76 66.46
CA SER A 259 80.96 -16.31 65.81
C SER A 259 80.51 -14.96 66.37
N LEU A 260 79.91 -14.10 65.53
CA LEU A 260 79.32 -12.84 65.98
C LEU A 260 78.18 -13.12 66.95
N ALA A 261 78.26 -12.53 68.15
CA ALA A 261 77.29 -12.68 69.23
C ALA A 261 76.45 -11.42 69.44
N SER A 262 77.04 -10.25 69.24
CA SER A 262 76.32 -8.97 69.27
C SER A 262 77.08 -7.88 68.52
N SER A 263 76.40 -6.85 68.04
CA SER A 263 77.01 -5.58 67.67
C SER A 263 76.40 -4.43 68.46
N VAL A 264 77.18 -3.38 68.71
CA VAL A 264 76.70 -2.15 69.36
C VAL A 264 77.18 -0.95 68.55
N GLU A 265 76.24 -0.14 68.08
CA GLU A 265 76.53 1.16 67.49
C GLU A 265 76.43 2.23 68.57
N THR A 266 77.44 3.09 68.66
CA THR A 266 77.46 4.21 69.60
C THR A 266 77.76 5.53 68.91
N ASP A 267 77.21 6.61 69.45
CA ASP A 267 77.50 7.97 69.00
C ASP A 267 78.91 8.41 69.43
N GLN A 268 79.36 9.57 68.94
CA GLN A 268 80.63 10.21 69.35
C GLN A 268 80.81 10.43 70.86
N SER A 269 79.75 10.34 71.68
CA SER A 269 79.79 10.46 73.14
C SER A 269 79.80 9.10 73.84
N GLY A 270 79.73 7.99 73.08
CA GLY A 270 79.65 6.62 73.58
C GLY A 270 78.24 6.19 74.01
N ASN A 271 77.19 6.94 73.66
CA ASN A 271 75.81 6.51 73.91
C ASN A 271 75.38 5.50 72.84
N ILE A 272 74.68 4.45 73.24
CA ILE A 272 74.14 3.45 72.30
C ILE A 272 73.11 4.11 71.37
N ILE A 273 73.28 3.90 70.07
CA ILE A 273 72.34 4.25 69.00
C ILE A 273 71.48 3.03 68.66
N SER A 274 72.14 1.88 68.48
CA SER A 274 71.54 0.61 68.11
C SER A 274 72.35 -0.55 68.72
N GLN A 275 71.68 -1.66 69.01
CA GLN A 275 72.32 -2.89 69.44
C GLN A 275 71.70 -4.09 68.73
N THR A 276 72.52 -4.92 68.09
CA THR A 276 72.09 -6.19 67.50
C THR A 276 72.52 -7.36 68.37
N ILE A 277 71.62 -8.30 68.67
CA ILE A 277 71.91 -9.54 69.40
C ILE A 277 71.69 -10.73 68.47
N TYR A 278 72.69 -11.61 68.39
CA TYR A 278 72.65 -12.78 67.52
C TYR A 278 72.33 -14.06 68.28
N THR A 279 71.30 -14.78 67.85
CA THR A 279 70.94 -16.11 68.37
C THR A 279 71.15 -17.16 67.30
N ARG A 280 72.18 -18.00 67.42
CA ARG A 280 72.57 -18.99 66.41
C ARG A 280 72.10 -20.41 66.74
N ASN A 281 71.67 -21.14 65.72
CA ASN A 281 71.25 -22.53 65.79
C ASN A 281 72.33 -23.48 65.21
N GLY A 282 72.34 -24.73 65.66
CA GLY A 282 73.35 -25.73 65.24
C GLY A 282 73.28 -26.18 63.78
N ASN A 283 72.24 -25.78 63.03
CA ASN A 283 72.05 -26.05 61.60
C ASN A 283 72.52 -24.89 60.69
N GLY A 284 73.08 -23.81 61.27
CA GLY A 284 73.53 -22.63 60.53
C GLY A 284 72.50 -21.51 60.36
N SER A 285 71.25 -21.68 60.83
CA SER A 285 70.27 -20.57 60.88
C SER A 285 70.51 -19.68 62.11
N TYR A 286 70.18 -18.40 62.01
CA TYR A 286 70.33 -17.46 63.14
C TYR A 286 69.32 -16.31 63.07
N ASN A 287 69.07 -15.70 64.22
CA ASN A 287 68.28 -14.48 64.33
C ASN A 287 69.18 -13.31 64.71
N ALA A 288 68.92 -12.13 64.15
CA ALA A 288 69.53 -10.86 64.52
C ALA A 288 68.44 -9.92 65.08
N ASP A 289 68.39 -9.80 66.41
CA ASP A 289 67.45 -8.95 67.12
C ASP A 289 68.05 -7.55 67.28
N ILE A 290 67.43 -6.52 66.68
CA ILE A 290 67.95 -5.15 66.66
C ILE A 290 67.14 -4.27 67.61
N TYR A 291 67.83 -3.66 68.56
CA TYR A 291 67.28 -2.81 69.60
C TYR A 291 67.69 -1.35 69.39
N ASP A 292 66.75 -0.43 69.61
CA ASP A 292 67.06 1.00 69.62
C ASP A 292 67.85 1.43 70.88
N ALA A 293 68.25 2.70 70.90
CA ALA A 293 68.90 3.35 72.05
C ALA A 293 68.12 3.28 73.38
N GLN A 294 66.83 2.93 73.37
CA GLN A 294 66.01 2.75 74.58
C GLN A 294 65.86 1.27 74.97
N GLY A 295 66.49 0.34 74.24
CA GLY A 295 66.42 -1.10 74.46
C GLY A 295 65.12 -1.72 73.97
N ARG A 296 64.41 -1.08 73.02
CA ARG A 296 63.19 -1.64 72.40
C ARG A 296 63.58 -2.36 71.12
N LEU A 297 63.06 -3.56 70.92
CA LEU A 297 63.22 -4.30 69.66
C LEU A 297 62.51 -3.54 68.53
N THR A 298 63.27 -3.13 67.51
CA THR A 298 62.75 -2.42 66.33
C THR A 298 62.78 -3.29 65.08
N ASN A 299 63.67 -4.26 65.02
CA ASN A 299 63.76 -5.20 63.91
C ASN A 299 64.19 -6.59 64.41
N GLU A 300 63.76 -7.62 63.70
CA GLU A 300 64.22 -9.01 63.87
C GLU A 300 64.45 -9.61 62.50
N ASP A 301 65.69 -9.94 62.17
CA ASP A 301 66.04 -10.60 60.90
C ASP A 301 66.27 -12.09 61.17
N GLN A 302 65.45 -12.95 60.58
CA GLN A 302 65.52 -14.41 60.72
C GLN A 302 66.17 -15.02 59.49
N PHE A 303 67.41 -15.46 59.62
CA PHE A 303 68.19 -16.07 58.54
C PHE A 303 68.10 -17.60 58.60
N HIS A 304 67.64 -18.21 57.51
CA HIS A 304 67.50 -19.66 57.39
C HIS A 304 68.74 -20.31 56.78
N ALA A 305 68.90 -21.62 57.03
CA ALA A 305 70.09 -22.37 56.60
C ALA A 305 70.21 -22.54 55.08
N ASP A 306 69.13 -22.30 54.32
CA ASP A 306 69.12 -22.29 52.86
C ASP A 306 69.47 -20.91 52.25
N GLY A 307 69.77 -19.93 53.11
CA GLY A 307 70.09 -18.56 52.72
C GLY A 307 68.89 -17.62 52.62
N SER A 308 67.65 -18.13 52.75
CA SER A 308 66.45 -17.27 52.80
C SER A 308 66.37 -16.48 54.11
N GLU A 309 65.61 -15.39 54.10
CA GLU A 309 65.48 -14.47 55.22
C GLU A 309 64.03 -14.02 55.40
N VAL A 310 63.61 -13.84 56.65
CA VAL A 310 62.41 -13.08 57.00
C VAL A 310 62.82 -11.91 57.88
N ALA A 311 62.69 -10.68 57.36
CA ALA A 311 63.04 -9.45 58.05
C ALA A 311 61.78 -8.79 58.61
N PHE A 312 61.70 -8.67 59.93
CA PHE A 312 60.61 -7.97 60.62
C PHE A 312 61.02 -6.55 60.96
N GLN A 313 60.13 -5.59 60.69
CA GLN A 313 60.17 -4.23 61.19
C GLN A 313 59.03 -4.03 62.19
N ILE A 314 59.35 -3.64 63.42
CA ILE A 314 58.41 -3.53 64.54
C ILE A 314 58.24 -2.06 64.91
N ASN A 315 57.02 -1.57 64.77
CA ASN A 315 56.66 -0.21 65.14
C ASN A 315 56.44 -0.06 66.64
N VAL A 316 56.50 1.18 67.12
CA VAL A 316 56.31 1.52 68.55
C VAL A 316 54.94 1.10 69.09
N ASP A 317 53.92 1.05 68.24
CA ASP A 317 52.56 0.63 68.63
C ASP A 317 52.36 -0.90 68.63
N GLY A 318 53.37 -1.66 68.22
CA GLY A 318 53.32 -3.12 68.11
C GLY A 318 52.87 -3.65 66.75
N SER A 319 52.50 -2.79 65.80
CA SER A 319 52.31 -3.21 64.40
C SER A 319 53.64 -3.60 63.77
N GLN A 320 53.59 -4.48 62.76
CA GLN A 320 54.80 -5.06 62.16
C GLN A 320 54.72 -5.07 60.64
N ALA A 321 55.87 -5.06 59.97
CA ALA A 321 56.00 -5.44 58.57
C ALA A 321 57.00 -6.60 58.48
N ALA A 322 56.75 -7.58 57.62
CA ALA A 322 57.67 -8.67 57.33
C ALA A 322 57.99 -8.67 55.84
N THR A 323 59.27 -8.73 55.50
CA THR A 323 59.74 -8.93 54.13
C THR A 323 60.46 -10.28 54.05
N VAL A 324 60.04 -11.12 53.12
CA VAL A 324 60.64 -12.44 52.89
C VAL A 324 61.55 -12.38 51.66
N TYR A 325 62.80 -12.78 51.83
CA TYR A 325 63.77 -12.91 50.75
C TYR A 325 64.08 -14.37 50.48
N ASN A 326 64.23 -14.73 49.21
CA ASN A 326 64.77 -16.02 48.82
C ASN A 326 66.29 -16.10 49.04
N GLY A 327 66.88 -17.30 48.91
CA GLY A 327 68.32 -17.50 49.09
C GLY A 327 69.25 -16.79 48.11
N SER A 328 68.71 -16.06 47.12
CA SER A 328 69.46 -15.14 46.24
C SER A 328 69.31 -13.67 46.64
N GLY A 329 68.69 -13.39 47.78
CA GLY A 329 68.46 -12.04 48.29
C GLY A 329 67.34 -11.27 47.59
N LYS A 330 66.46 -11.94 46.82
CA LYS A 330 65.31 -11.28 46.17
C LYS A 330 64.04 -11.44 47.00
N GLU A 331 63.29 -10.34 47.10
CA GLU A 331 61.99 -10.31 47.77
C GLU A 331 60.98 -11.24 47.07
N THR A 332 60.26 -12.02 47.86
CA THR A 332 59.23 -12.95 47.40
C THR A 332 57.87 -12.73 48.06
N GLU A 333 57.85 -12.12 49.24
CA GLU A 333 56.62 -11.79 49.98
C GLU A 333 56.83 -10.54 50.85
N TYR A 334 55.83 -9.68 50.92
CA TYR A 334 55.75 -8.54 51.82
C TYR A 334 54.41 -8.54 52.55
N ALA A 335 54.45 -8.62 53.88
CA ALA A 335 53.25 -8.62 54.71
C ALA A 335 53.28 -7.49 55.74
N THR A 336 52.15 -6.86 55.98
CA THR A 336 51.98 -5.95 57.14
C THR A 336 51.02 -6.55 58.14
N PHE A 337 51.23 -6.28 59.42
CA PHE A 337 50.46 -6.81 60.53
C PHE A 337 49.94 -5.69 61.42
N GLY A 338 48.67 -5.78 61.80
CA GLY A 338 48.08 -4.92 62.80
C GLY A 338 48.65 -5.15 64.20
N THR A 339 48.25 -4.33 65.16
CA THR A 339 48.66 -4.44 66.58
C THR A 339 48.15 -5.71 67.28
N ASP A 340 47.20 -6.43 66.67
CA ASP A 340 46.70 -7.73 67.11
C ASP A 340 47.49 -8.92 66.52
N GLY A 341 48.52 -8.65 65.71
CA GLY A 341 49.36 -9.64 65.06
C GLY A 341 48.74 -10.30 63.82
N LYS A 342 47.60 -9.81 63.32
CA LYS A 342 47.00 -10.33 62.08
C LYS A 342 47.50 -9.56 60.87
N LYS A 343 47.67 -10.27 59.73
CA LYS A 343 48.01 -9.64 58.45
C LYS A 343 46.92 -8.62 58.06
N THR A 344 47.34 -7.46 57.59
CA THR A 344 46.52 -6.40 56.98
C THR A 344 46.81 -6.22 55.49
N LEU A 345 48.01 -6.61 55.05
CA LEU A 345 48.45 -6.67 53.67
C LEU A 345 49.29 -7.94 53.47
N ASP A 346 49.18 -8.55 52.30
CA ASP A 346 50.02 -9.67 51.88
C ASP A 346 50.30 -9.60 50.37
N ALA A 347 51.51 -9.21 49.99
CA ALA A 347 51.93 -9.08 48.60
C ALA A 347 52.97 -10.14 48.24
N PHE A 348 52.87 -10.71 47.04
CA PHE A 348 53.76 -11.76 46.54
C PHE A 348 54.49 -11.30 45.28
N PHE A 349 55.76 -11.68 45.16
CA PHE A 349 56.65 -11.27 44.06
C PHE A 349 57.23 -12.45 43.30
N ASP A 350 57.40 -12.28 42.00
CA ASP A 350 58.09 -13.23 41.13
C ASP A 350 59.56 -13.38 41.57
N PRO A 351 60.01 -14.59 41.94
CA PRO A 351 61.32 -14.81 42.54
C PRO A 351 62.50 -14.56 41.58
N ILE A 352 62.24 -14.40 40.28
CA ILE A 352 63.24 -14.18 39.24
C ILE A 352 63.38 -12.70 38.92
N ASN A 353 62.28 -11.97 38.73
CA ASN A 353 62.32 -10.57 38.27
C ASN A 353 61.90 -9.54 39.32
N GLY A 354 61.39 -9.97 40.48
CA GLY A 354 60.99 -9.09 41.59
C GLY A 354 59.69 -8.31 41.33
N ARG A 355 58.90 -8.70 40.32
CA ARG A 355 57.62 -8.07 40.04
C ARG A 355 56.53 -8.65 40.93
N GLU A 356 55.69 -7.78 41.46
CA GLU A 356 54.48 -8.17 42.19
C GLU A 356 53.50 -8.97 41.29
N THR A 357 53.04 -10.11 41.80
CA THR A 357 52.11 -11.04 41.12
C THR A 357 50.75 -11.10 41.81
N GLN A 358 50.70 -10.79 43.11
CA GLN A 358 49.47 -10.82 43.90
C GLN A 358 49.57 -9.83 45.06
N GLU A 359 48.45 -9.20 45.42
CA GLU A 359 48.32 -8.31 46.59
C GLU A 359 46.99 -8.58 47.29
N ASN A 360 47.00 -8.90 48.58
CA ASN A 360 45.79 -9.14 49.37
C ASN A 360 45.65 -8.09 50.46
N HIS A 361 44.53 -7.37 50.51
CA HIS A 361 44.19 -6.42 51.57
C HIS A 361 43.22 -7.07 52.54
N LEU A 362 43.63 -7.25 53.80
CA LEU A 362 42.83 -7.95 54.81
C LEU A 362 42.29 -6.96 55.85
N ASN A 363 40.97 -6.91 55.99
CA ASN A 363 40.31 -6.05 56.96
C ASN A 363 40.13 -6.75 58.32
N ALA A 364 40.04 -5.94 59.37
CA ALA A 364 39.90 -6.44 60.74
C ALA A 364 38.60 -7.23 60.99
N ASP A 365 37.56 -7.02 60.18
CA ASP A 365 36.28 -7.75 60.27
C ASP A 365 36.31 -9.12 59.56
N GLY A 366 37.41 -9.44 58.87
CA GLY A 366 37.58 -10.68 58.10
C GLY A 366 37.22 -10.57 56.63
N SER A 367 36.74 -9.41 56.15
CA SER A 367 36.63 -9.15 54.70
C SER A 367 38.02 -8.95 54.09
N GLN A 368 38.18 -9.26 52.80
CA GLN A 368 39.44 -9.05 52.10
C GLN A 368 39.23 -8.71 50.62
N VAL A 369 40.26 -8.11 50.00
CA VAL A 369 40.34 -7.88 48.56
C VAL A 369 41.62 -8.50 48.04
N ASP A 370 41.51 -9.43 47.10
CA ASP A 370 42.63 -10.15 46.50
C ASP A 370 42.86 -9.65 45.07
N TYR A 371 44.02 -9.07 44.80
CA TYR A 371 44.47 -8.64 43.49
C TYR A 371 45.40 -9.67 42.87
N THR A 372 45.16 -10.07 41.63
CA THR A 372 46.11 -10.86 40.81
C THR A 372 46.63 -9.98 39.68
N LEU A 373 47.96 -9.81 39.60
CA LEU A 373 48.61 -8.92 38.65
C LEU A 373 49.25 -9.73 37.51
N ASN A 374 48.78 -9.53 36.29
CA ASN A 374 49.23 -10.29 35.12
C ASN A 374 50.48 -9.67 34.48
N ALA A 375 51.28 -10.50 33.82
CA ALA A 375 52.55 -10.08 33.20
C ALA A 375 52.41 -8.95 32.15
N ASP A 376 51.24 -8.74 31.55
CA ASP A 376 50.98 -7.69 30.56
C ASP A 376 50.55 -6.34 31.18
N GLY A 377 50.31 -6.30 32.48
CA GLY A 377 49.83 -5.12 33.20
C GLY A 377 48.32 -5.09 33.45
N SER A 378 47.56 -6.09 32.96
CA SER A 378 46.17 -6.31 33.39
C SER A 378 46.11 -6.87 34.82
N GLN A 379 44.96 -6.74 35.47
CA GLN A 379 44.76 -7.24 36.82
C GLN A 379 43.33 -7.72 37.06
N ASN A 380 43.17 -8.64 38.00
CA ASN A 380 41.87 -9.09 38.51
C ASN A 380 41.77 -8.71 39.99
N ALA A 381 40.58 -8.34 40.46
CA ALA A 381 40.30 -8.07 41.87
C ALA A 381 39.11 -8.91 42.32
N THR A 382 39.25 -9.63 43.43
CA THR A 382 38.18 -10.43 44.04
C THR A 382 37.91 -9.92 45.45
N VAL A 383 36.67 -9.55 45.75
CA VAL A 383 36.26 -9.02 47.05
C VAL A 383 35.49 -10.10 47.80
N TYR A 384 35.93 -10.38 49.03
CA TYR A 384 35.28 -11.31 49.94
C TYR A 384 34.69 -10.58 51.14
N ASN A 385 33.51 -11.01 51.57
CA ASN A 385 32.94 -10.54 52.83
C ASN A 385 33.55 -11.26 54.06
N ALA A 386 33.18 -10.81 55.25
CA ALA A 386 33.64 -11.37 56.53
C ALA A 386 33.33 -12.87 56.76
N SER A 387 32.43 -13.47 55.97
CA SER A 387 32.13 -14.91 55.99
C SER A 387 32.90 -15.72 54.96
N GLY A 388 33.76 -15.08 54.15
CA GLY A 388 34.55 -15.71 53.10
C GLY A 388 33.78 -15.96 51.80
N HIS A 389 32.59 -15.37 51.63
CA HIS A 389 31.89 -15.41 50.35
C HIS A 389 32.34 -14.26 49.46
N GLU A 390 32.55 -14.56 48.18
CA GLU A 390 32.79 -13.57 47.13
C GLU A 390 31.57 -12.65 46.99
N THR A 391 31.82 -11.35 46.84
CA THR A 391 30.78 -10.32 46.67
C THR A 391 30.97 -9.48 45.41
N GLU A 392 32.20 -9.38 44.91
CA GLU A 392 32.53 -8.67 43.66
C GLU A 392 33.77 -9.31 43.01
N TYR A 393 33.76 -9.44 41.68
CA TYR A 393 34.90 -9.85 40.86
C TYR A 393 35.06 -8.89 39.68
N GLY A 394 36.18 -8.15 39.68
CA GLY A 394 36.51 -7.17 38.64
C GLY A 394 37.71 -7.61 37.80
N VAL A 395 37.62 -7.45 36.49
CA VAL A 395 38.76 -7.61 35.56
C VAL A 395 39.11 -6.25 34.99
N PHE A 396 40.39 -5.91 34.99
CA PHE A 396 40.90 -4.63 34.52
C PHE A 396 41.88 -4.85 33.36
N GLY A 397 41.72 -4.07 32.29
CA GLY A 397 42.64 -4.06 31.15
C GLY A 397 44.00 -3.44 31.50
N VAL A 398 44.93 -3.49 30.55
CA VAL A 398 46.28 -2.92 30.69
C VAL A 398 46.31 -1.39 30.87
N ASP A 399 45.19 -0.70 30.61
CA ASP A 399 45.01 0.73 30.86
C ASP A 399 44.42 1.03 32.26
N GLY A 400 44.20 -0.01 33.07
CA GLY A 400 43.63 0.09 34.41
C GLY A 400 42.11 0.29 34.44
N LYS A 401 41.41 0.20 33.31
CA LYS A 401 39.93 0.29 33.28
C LYS A 401 39.28 -1.08 33.42
N LYS A 402 38.14 -1.14 34.12
CA LYS A 402 37.32 -2.36 34.19
C LYS A 402 36.88 -2.79 32.78
N THR A 403 36.96 -4.08 32.49
CA THR A 403 36.41 -4.74 31.30
C THR A 403 35.27 -5.70 31.66
N LEU A 404 35.28 -6.21 32.89
CA LEU A 404 34.24 -7.07 33.47
C LEU A 404 34.07 -6.70 34.94
N ASP A 405 32.83 -6.73 35.43
CA ASP A 405 32.49 -6.53 36.83
C ASP A 405 31.31 -7.41 37.23
N VAL A 406 31.52 -8.37 38.12
CA VAL A 406 30.51 -9.35 38.55
C VAL A 406 30.20 -9.12 40.02
N PHE A 407 28.92 -9.07 40.38
CA PHE A 407 28.45 -8.95 41.76
C PHE A 407 27.75 -10.21 42.20
N PHE A 408 27.95 -10.60 43.46
CA PHE A 408 27.40 -11.81 44.03
C PHE A 408 26.54 -11.51 45.26
N ASP A 409 25.49 -12.31 45.45
CA ASP A 409 24.70 -12.30 46.66
C ASP A 409 25.58 -12.71 47.86
N PRO A 410 25.69 -11.87 48.90
CA PRO A 410 26.65 -12.06 49.99
C PRO A 410 26.33 -13.26 50.90
N THR A 411 25.16 -13.89 50.74
CA THR A 411 24.72 -15.02 51.56
C THR A 411 24.81 -16.35 50.81
N THR A 412 24.53 -16.35 49.51
CA THR A 412 24.42 -17.56 48.69
C THR A 412 25.61 -17.75 47.74
N GLY A 413 26.39 -16.70 47.47
CA GLY A 413 27.49 -16.71 46.52
C GLY A 413 27.06 -16.84 45.06
N ARG A 414 25.78 -16.56 44.76
CA ARG A 414 25.26 -16.57 43.39
C ARG A 414 25.47 -15.20 42.76
N GLU A 415 25.79 -15.19 41.47
CA GLU A 415 25.84 -13.96 40.68
C GLU A 415 24.46 -13.28 40.67
N THR A 416 24.46 -11.96 40.90
CA THR A 416 23.27 -11.10 40.85
C THR A 416 23.37 -10.06 39.74
N GLN A 417 24.60 -9.74 39.33
CA GLN A 417 24.85 -8.78 38.26
C GLN A 417 26.19 -9.07 37.57
N GLU A 418 26.26 -8.88 36.27
CA GLU A 418 27.49 -9.00 35.47
C GLU A 418 27.53 -7.87 34.43
N ASN A 419 28.56 -7.04 34.48
CA ASN A 419 28.72 -5.88 33.59
C ASN A 419 29.93 -6.06 32.68
N HIS A 420 29.74 -5.95 31.37
CA HIS A 420 30.78 -6.00 30.34
C HIS A 420 31.06 -4.61 29.81
N PHE A 421 32.30 -4.15 29.89
CA PHE A 421 32.72 -2.83 29.41
C PHE A 421 33.59 -2.95 28.17
N LYS A 422 33.25 -2.20 27.12
CA LYS A 422 34.04 -2.12 25.89
C LYS A 422 35.01 -0.94 25.95
N ALA A 423 36.08 -1.04 25.17
CA ALA A 423 37.12 -0.01 25.10
C ALA A 423 36.62 1.37 24.62
N ASP A 424 35.49 1.42 23.88
CA ASP A 424 34.87 2.66 23.42
C ASP A 424 33.98 3.34 24.48
N GLY A 425 33.79 2.71 25.64
CA GLY A 425 32.95 3.19 26.73
C GLY A 425 31.51 2.68 26.71
N SER A 426 31.10 1.90 25.69
CA SER A 426 29.82 1.18 25.73
C SER A 426 29.86 0.01 26.71
N GLN A 427 28.70 -0.36 27.26
CA GLN A 427 28.62 -1.46 28.23
C GLN A 427 27.33 -2.29 28.08
N THR A 428 27.36 -3.51 28.60
CA THR A 428 26.18 -4.37 28.73
C THR A 428 26.09 -4.86 30.17
N ASP A 429 24.97 -4.59 30.82
CA ASP A 429 24.72 -4.95 32.21
C ASP A 429 23.68 -6.07 32.27
N TYR A 430 24.07 -7.23 32.78
CA TYR A 430 23.19 -8.36 33.05
C TYR A 430 22.73 -8.30 34.51
N LEU A 431 21.43 -8.29 34.76
CA LEU A 431 20.84 -8.42 36.10
C LEU A 431 20.23 -9.81 36.22
N LEU A 432 20.72 -10.62 37.16
CA LEU A 432 20.36 -12.02 37.30
C LEU A 432 19.43 -12.23 38.50
N ASP A 433 18.28 -12.85 38.25
CA ASP A 433 17.31 -13.19 39.27
C ASP A 433 17.57 -14.58 39.87
N ALA A 434 17.03 -14.81 41.08
CA ALA A 434 17.27 -16.04 41.84
C ALA A 434 16.67 -17.31 41.20
N ASP A 435 15.67 -17.18 40.32
CA ASP A 435 15.02 -18.29 39.62
C ASP A 435 15.67 -18.62 38.26
N GLY A 436 16.65 -17.83 37.83
CA GLY A 436 17.37 -18.00 36.57
C GLY A 436 16.91 -17.06 35.44
N SER A 437 15.85 -16.26 35.63
CA SER A 437 15.58 -15.15 34.70
C SER A 437 16.66 -14.09 34.80
N HIS A 438 16.83 -13.31 33.73
CA HIS A 438 17.76 -12.19 33.74
C HIS A 438 17.37 -11.12 32.72
N ASN A 439 17.86 -9.91 32.94
CA ASN A 439 17.72 -8.80 32.00
C ASN A 439 19.11 -8.40 31.49
N ALA A 440 19.22 -8.06 30.21
CA ALA A 440 20.40 -7.48 29.60
C ALA A 440 20.09 -6.03 29.17
N ASN A 441 20.79 -5.07 29.76
CA ASN A 441 20.69 -3.65 29.41
C ASN A 441 21.93 -3.23 28.63
N VAL A 442 21.76 -2.74 27.41
CA VAL A 442 22.89 -2.28 26.57
C VAL A 442 22.94 -0.76 26.56
N TYR A 443 24.13 -0.20 26.80
CA TYR A 443 24.38 1.23 26.83
C TYR A 443 25.42 1.62 25.79
N ASN A 444 25.22 2.77 25.13
CA ASN A 444 26.20 3.36 24.24
C ASN A 444 27.35 4.04 25.01
N ALA A 445 28.37 4.51 24.28
CA ALA A 445 29.53 5.20 24.86
C ALA A 445 29.22 6.53 25.59
N ALA A 446 28.02 7.08 25.42
CA ALA A 446 27.55 8.26 26.16
C ALA A 446 26.77 7.88 27.45
N GLY A 447 26.63 6.59 27.75
CA GLY A 447 25.89 6.08 28.90
C GLY A 447 24.37 6.05 28.71
N GLN A 448 23.89 6.10 27.46
CA GLN A 448 22.46 6.06 27.14
C GLN A 448 22.06 4.63 26.78
N GLN A 449 20.97 4.14 27.35
CA GLN A 449 20.44 2.81 27.04
C GLN A 449 19.95 2.78 25.58
N THR A 450 20.34 1.73 24.85
CA THR A 450 19.95 1.49 23.46
C THR A 450 19.13 0.22 23.29
N GLU A 451 19.20 -0.70 24.25
CA GLU A 451 18.50 -1.99 24.21
C GLU A 451 18.18 -2.48 25.63
N HIS A 452 17.05 -3.15 25.80
CA HIS A 452 16.65 -3.89 26.99
C HIS A 452 16.09 -5.24 26.55
N ALA A 453 16.74 -6.34 26.93
CA ALA A 453 16.24 -7.68 26.66
C ALA A 453 15.98 -8.42 27.98
N ALA A 454 14.79 -9.01 28.12
CA ALA A 454 14.40 -9.82 29.28
C ALA A 454 14.31 -11.30 28.90
N TYR A 455 14.90 -12.17 29.70
CA TYR A 455 14.96 -13.61 29.49
C TYR A 455 14.29 -14.36 30.64
N GLY A 456 13.45 -15.34 30.30
CA GLY A 456 12.84 -16.24 31.28
C GLY A 456 13.86 -17.24 31.86
N ALA A 457 13.45 -17.96 32.90
CA ALA A 457 14.29 -18.97 33.58
C ALA A 457 14.70 -20.16 32.69
N ASP A 458 14.08 -20.35 31.52
CA ASP A 458 14.49 -21.34 30.50
C ASP A 458 15.55 -20.79 29.52
N GLY A 459 15.99 -19.55 29.71
CA GLY A 459 16.95 -18.84 28.88
C GLY A 459 16.37 -18.27 27.59
N LYS A 460 15.05 -18.36 27.37
CA LYS A 460 14.42 -17.75 26.20
C LYS A 460 14.10 -16.28 26.45
N MET A 461 14.31 -15.47 25.42
CA MET A 461 13.89 -14.08 25.39
C MET A 461 12.36 -14.01 25.49
N THR A 462 11.89 -13.11 26.35
CA THR A 462 10.47 -12.82 26.61
C THR A 462 10.10 -11.41 26.21
N GLN A 463 11.08 -10.51 26.19
CA GLN A 463 10.91 -9.12 25.75
C GLN A 463 12.23 -8.59 25.18
N ASP A 464 12.16 -7.75 24.16
CA ASP A 464 13.31 -7.04 23.55
C ASP A 464 12.91 -5.63 23.10
N ILE A 465 13.44 -4.60 23.74
CA ILE A 465 13.09 -3.19 23.53
C ILE A 465 14.31 -2.44 23.03
N PHE A 466 14.16 -1.71 21.92
CA PHE A 466 15.17 -0.83 21.37
C PHE A 466 14.83 0.63 21.64
N PHE A 467 15.84 1.44 21.96
CA PHE A 467 15.70 2.86 22.27
C PHE A 467 16.45 3.74 21.28
N ASP A 468 15.87 4.89 20.94
CA ASP A 468 16.56 5.96 20.24
C ASP A 468 17.58 6.63 21.16
N ALA A 469 18.87 6.51 20.82
CA ALA A 469 19.96 7.07 21.63
C ALA A 469 19.86 8.60 21.84
N GLY A 470 19.25 9.35 20.91
CA GLY A 470 19.14 10.81 21.04
C GLY A 470 18.08 11.26 22.05
N THR A 471 16.97 10.53 22.15
CA THR A 471 15.77 10.93 22.91
C THR A 471 15.45 10.02 24.08
N GLY A 472 16.01 8.81 24.14
CA GLY A 472 15.71 7.79 25.15
C GLY A 472 14.32 7.17 25.01
N ARG A 473 13.65 7.38 23.87
CA ARG A 473 12.32 6.83 23.59
C ARG A 473 12.44 5.46 22.95
N GLU A 474 11.50 4.58 23.27
CA GLU A 474 11.33 3.29 22.60
C GLU A 474 11.06 3.51 21.10
N ILE A 475 11.71 2.71 20.26
CA ILE A 475 11.53 2.69 18.81
C ILE A 475 11.01 1.35 18.32
N GLN A 476 11.25 0.30 19.09
CA GLN A 476 10.75 -1.05 18.83
C GLN A 476 10.64 -1.81 20.16
N GLU A 477 9.63 -2.66 20.29
CA GLU A 477 9.42 -3.59 21.40
C GLU A 477 8.91 -4.91 20.84
N ASN A 478 9.56 -6.02 21.17
CA ASN A 478 9.13 -7.36 20.76
C ASN A 478 8.80 -8.16 22.02
N ASP A 479 7.54 -8.54 22.19
CA ASP A 479 7.07 -9.38 23.30
C ASP A 479 6.89 -10.82 22.84
N VAL A 480 7.59 -11.77 23.47
CA VAL A 480 7.59 -13.19 23.08
C VAL A 480 6.87 -14.03 24.14
N ASN A 481 5.81 -14.72 23.73
CA ASN A 481 5.06 -15.64 24.56
C ASN A 481 5.78 -16.98 24.73
N ALA A 482 5.43 -17.72 25.78
CA ALA A 482 6.04 -19.01 26.10
C ALA A 482 5.86 -20.09 24.99
N ASP A 483 4.83 -19.98 24.16
CA ASP A 483 4.58 -20.88 23.03
C ASP A 483 5.37 -20.51 21.75
N GLY A 484 6.08 -19.38 21.77
CA GLY A 484 6.86 -18.86 20.66
C GLY A 484 6.09 -17.89 19.75
N SER A 485 4.81 -17.61 20.01
CA SER A 485 4.13 -16.46 19.39
C SER A 485 4.74 -15.15 19.90
N GLN A 486 4.70 -14.08 19.10
CA GLN A 486 5.27 -12.79 19.49
C GLN A 486 4.45 -11.62 18.96
N ILE A 487 4.57 -10.47 19.62
CA ILE A 487 4.00 -9.19 19.20
C ILE A 487 5.14 -8.19 19.04
N ASP A 488 5.27 -7.62 17.85
CA ASP A 488 6.28 -6.63 17.53
C ASP A 488 5.60 -5.26 17.41
N HIS A 489 5.97 -4.34 18.29
CA HIS A 489 5.59 -2.93 18.26
C HIS A 489 6.69 -2.10 17.61
N VAL A 490 6.33 -1.25 16.65
CA VAL A 490 7.25 -0.30 16.00
C VAL A 490 6.74 1.12 16.21
N PHE A 491 7.55 1.96 16.84
CA PHE A 491 7.22 3.35 17.15
C PHE A 491 7.92 4.30 16.17
N ASN A 492 7.14 4.88 15.25
CA ASN A 492 7.66 5.71 14.18
C ASN A 492 7.99 7.13 14.66
N ALA A 493 9.00 7.75 14.05
CA ALA A 493 9.45 9.10 14.41
C ALA A 493 8.38 10.21 14.22
N ASN A 494 7.38 9.98 13.36
CA ASN A 494 6.23 10.88 13.15
C ASN A 494 5.14 10.72 14.24
N GLY A 495 5.28 9.78 15.18
CA GLY A 495 4.34 9.49 16.25
C GLY A 495 3.31 8.39 15.95
N THR A 496 3.34 7.75 14.77
CA THR A 496 2.48 6.59 14.48
C THR A 496 3.09 5.30 15.02
N GLN A 497 2.27 4.28 15.27
CA GLN A 497 2.71 2.98 15.78
C GLN A 497 2.19 1.86 14.90
N ASN A 498 3.00 0.82 14.69
CA ASN A 498 2.54 -0.44 14.11
C ASN A 498 2.64 -1.55 15.15
N ALA A 499 1.73 -2.51 15.11
CA ALA A 499 1.78 -3.73 15.92
C ALA A 499 1.60 -4.93 15.00
N ILE A 500 2.50 -5.91 15.08
CA ILE A 500 2.48 -7.12 14.25
C ILE A 500 2.45 -8.33 15.16
N VAL A 501 1.44 -9.17 15.03
CA VAL A 501 1.29 -10.38 15.83
C VAL A 501 1.67 -11.60 15.00
N TYR A 502 2.62 -12.38 15.49
CA TYR A 502 3.09 -13.62 14.87
C TYR A 502 2.62 -14.85 15.66
N SER A 503 2.18 -15.87 14.92
CA SER A 503 1.94 -17.22 15.45
C SER A 503 3.24 -17.90 15.91
N ALA A 504 3.12 -18.96 16.71
CA ALA A 504 4.24 -19.82 17.12
C ALA A 504 5.02 -20.47 15.95
N SER A 505 4.42 -20.51 14.76
CA SER A 505 5.07 -20.96 13.50
C SER A 505 5.81 -19.85 12.75
N GLY A 506 5.75 -18.61 13.23
CA GLY A 506 6.36 -17.44 12.59
C GLY A 506 5.53 -16.81 11.46
N HIS A 507 4.27 -17.19 11.30
CA HIS A 507 3.34 -16.53 10.38
C HIS A 507 2.66 -15.33 11.04
N GLU A 508 2.58 -14.21 10.33
CA GLU A 508 1.74 -13.06 10.71
C GLU A 508 0.28 -13.50 10.86
N THR A 509 -0.37 -13.02 11.90
CA THR A 509 -1.77 -13.31 12.28
C THR A 509 -2.59 -12.04 12.38
N GLU A 510 -1.96 -10.92 12.71
CA GLU A 510 -2.60 -9.61 12.80
C GLU A 510 -1.56 -8.52 12.50
N TYR A 511 -1.96 -7.48 11.78
CA TYR A 511 -1.17 -6.28 11.54
C TYR A 511 -2.05 -5.07 11.76
N ALA A 512 -1.73 -4.25 12.76
CA ALA A 512 -2.47 -3.05 13.11
C ALA A 512 -1.61 -1.80 13.00
N THR A 513 -2.18 -0.72 12.46
CA THR A 513 -1.55 0.61 12.46
C THR A 513 -2.33 1.58 13.33
N TYR A 514 -1.62 2.48 13.99
CA TYR A 514 -2.18 3.49 14.89
C TYR A 514 -1.69 4.87 14.49
N GLY A 515 -2.63 5.82 14.40
CA GLY A 515 -2.33 7.23 14.15
C GLY A 515 -1.63 7.90 15.34
N VAL A 516 -1.21 9.15 15.16
CA VAL A 516 -0.49 9.96 16.17
C VAL A 516 -1.29 10.25 17.46
N ASN A 517 -2.59 9.96 17.46
CA ASN A 517 -3.49 10.07 18.60
C ASN A 517 -3.68 8.73 19.35
N GLY A 518 -2.97 7.67 18.93
CA GLY A 518 -3.09 6.32 19.47
C GLY A 518 -4.33 5.56 19.04
N LYS A 519 -5.13 6.10 18.09
CA LYS A 519 -6.28 5.37 17.53
C LYS A 519 -5.82 4.49 16.37
N MET A 520 -6.34 3.27 16.33
CA MET A 520 -6.17 2.36 15.21
C MET A 520 -6.71 2.99 13.91
N THR A 521 -5.93 2.88 12.84
CA THR A 521 -6.24 3.38 11.49
C THR A 521 -6.35 2.26 10.46
N GLN A 522 -5.76 1.10 10.76
CA GLN A 522 -5.89 -0.10 9.95
C GLN A 522 -5.74 -1.33 10.86
N ASP A 523 -6.49 -2.39 10.56
CA ASP A 523 -6.42 -3.69 11.21
C ASP A 523 -6.55 -4.81 10.16
N VAL A 524 -5.51 -5.62 9.99
CA VAL A 524 -5.45 -6.70 9.01
C VAL A 524 -5.28 -8.03 9.73
N VAL A 525 -6.19 -8.97 9.50
CA VAL A 525 -6.19 -10.30 10.11
C VAL A 525 -5.78 -11.34 9.09
N PHE A 526 -4.86 -12.24 9.48
CA PHE A 526 -4.33 -13.30 8.63
C PHE A 526 -4.66 -14.69 9.19
N ASP A 527 -4.73 -15.67 8.29
CA ASP A 527 -4.85 -17.09 8.62
C ASP A 527 -3.56 -17.61 9.24
N SER A 528 -3.63 -18.06 10.49
CA SER A 528 -2.46 -18.47 11.28
C SER A 528 -1.65 -19.64 10.72
N ASN A 529 -2.19 -20.40 9.76
CA ASN A 529 -1.50 -21.55 9.17
C ASN A 529 -0.89 -21.24 7.80
N THR A 530 -1.47 -20.28 7.07
CA THR A 530 -1.10 -19.99 5.68
C THR A 530 -0.50 -18.60 5.47
N GLY A 531 -0.69 -17.67 6.42
CA GLY A 531 -0.33 -16.26 6.28
C GLY A 531 -1.18 -15.50 5.27
N ARG A 532 -2.31 -16.08 4.82
CA ARG A 532 -3.23 -15.43 3.89
C ARG A 532 -4.12 -14.46 4.65
N GLU A 533 -4.29 -13.26 4.12
CA GLU A 533 -5.24 -12.27 4.60
C GLU A 533 -6.68 -12.83 4.62
N LEU A 534 -7.41 -12.51 5.68
CA LEU A 534 -8.80 -12.89 5.92
C LEU A 534 -9.70 -11.66 5.97
N GLN A 535 -9.20 -10.58 6.57
CA GLN A 535 -9.93 -9.35 6.78
C GLN A 535 -8.96 -8.17 6.82
N GLU A 536 -9.37 -7.03 6.28
CA GLU A 536 -8.69 -5.73 6.41
C GLU A 536 -9.75 -4.67 6.72
N ASN A 537 -9.58 -3.95 7.83
CA ASN A 537 -10.45 -2.84 8.20
C ASN A 537 -9.63 -1.55 8.11
N ASP A 538 -10.05 -0.62 7.25
CA ASP A 538 -9.48 0.72 7.15
C ASP A 538 -10.34 1.71 7.93
N LEU A 539 -9.79 2.28 9.01
CA LEU A 539 -10.51 3.16 9.94
C LEU A 539 -10.11 4.63 9.75
N ASN A 540 -11.08 5.46 9.40
CA ASN A 540 -10.89 6.90 9.27
C ASN A 540 -10.96 7.62 10.62
N PRO A 541 -10.27 8.76 10.79
CA PRO A 541 -10.27 9.53 12.03
C PRO A 541 -11.65 10.05 12.47
N ASP A 542 -12.60 10.20 11.54
CA ASP A 542 -13.97 10.64 11.82
C ASP A 542 -14.88 9.51 12.32
N GLY A 543 -14.41 8.26 12.32
CA GLY A 543 -15.13 7.06 12.73
C GLY A 543 -15.78 6.29 11.59
N SER A 544 -15.69 6.76 10.33
CA SER A 544 -16.06 5.93 9.16
C SER A 544 -15.02 4.83 8.96
N GLN A 545 -15.41 3.71 8.35
CA GLN A 545 -14.50 2.60 8.07
C GLN A 545 -14.90 1.82 6.82
N ILE A 546 -13.94 1.11 6.24
CA ILE A 546 -14.15 0.15 5.15
C ILE A 546 -13.65 -1.21 5.63
N ASP A 547 -14.52 -2.21 5.62
CA ASP A 547 -14.20 -3.58 6.03
C ASP A 547 -14.13 -4.47 4.79
N HIS A 548 -12.94 -4.99 4.50
CA HIS A 548 -12.67 -5.98 3.47
C HIS A 548 -12.66 -7.39 4.06
N ILE A 549 -13.35 -8.35 3.43
CA ILE A 549 -13.32 -9.77 3.78
C ILE A 549 -12.81 -10.57 2.59
N PHE A 550 -11.75 -11.34 2.79
CA PHE A 550 -11.12 -12.18 1.78
C PHE A 550 -11.51 -13.65 1.96
N ASN A 551 -12.34 -14.16 1.05
CA ASN A 551 -12.89 -15.50 1.14
C ASN A 551 -11.90 -16.56 0.64
N ALA A 552 -11.98 -17.78 1.18
CA ALA A 552 -11.08 -18.88 0.83
C ALA A 552 -11.17 -19.34 -0.64
N ASN A 553 -12.29 -19.05 -1.33
CA ASN A 553 -12.47 -19.33 -2.75
C ASN A 553 -11.85 -18.25 -3.67
N GLY A 554 -11.28 -17.18 -3.10
CA GLY A 554 -10.68 -16.05 -3.82
C GLY A 554 -11.62 -14.88 -4.11
N THR A 555 -12.89 -14.91 -3.68
CA THR A 555 -13.78 -13.74 -3.76
C THR A 555 -13.54 -12.77 -2.60
N GLN A 556 -13.89 -11.51 -2.77
CA GLN A 556 -13.76 -10.48 -1.73
C GLN A 556 -15.09 -9.77 -1.52
N ASN A 557 -15.38 -9.35 -0.29
CA ASN A 557 -16.48 -8.44 0.01
C ASN A 557 -15.90 -7.16 0.62
N ALA A 558 -16.49 -6.01 0.36
CA ALA A 558 -16.14 -4.74 0.99
C ALA A 558 -17.42 -4.08 1.54
N THR A 559 -17.39 -3.65 2.80
CA THR A 559 -18.51 -2.95 3.44
C THR A 559 -18.05 -1.58 3.90
N VAL A 560 -18.72 -0.52 3.47
CA VAL A 560 -18.41 0.86 3.85
C VAL A 560 -19.38 1.33 4.91
N TYR A 561 -18.85 1.84 6.02
CA TYR A 561 -19.61 2.42 7.11
C TYR A 561 -19.35 3.92 7.23
N ASN A 562 -20.38 4.69 7.52
CA ASN A 562 -20.24 6.10 7.87
C ASN A 562 -19.74 6.31 9.31
N ALA A 563 -19.49 7.56 9.70
CA ALA A 563 -19.02 7.94 11.04
C ALA A 563 -19.98 7.59 12.21
N ALA A 564 -21.24 7.24 11.94
CA ALA A 564 -22.18 6.76 12.94
C ALA A 564 -22.20 5.21 13.06
N GLY A 565 -21.41 4.51 12.23
CA GLY A 565 -21.35 3.05 12.17
C GLY A 565 -22.48 2.42 11.36
N HIS A 566 -23.17 3.18 10.50
CA HIS A 566 -24.18 2.62 9.59
C HIS A 566 -23.55 2.30 8.23
N GLU A 567 -23.91 1.14 7.68
CA GLU A 567 -23.56 0.70 6.34
C GLU A 567 -24.13 1.66 5.29
N THR A 568 -23.30 2.03 4.32
CA THR A 568 -23.67 2.92 3.21
C THR A 568 -23.42 2.28 1.84
N GLU A 569 -22.54 1.30 1.76
CA GLU A 569 -22.19 0.58 0.53
C GLU A 569 -21.71 -0.83 0.87
N TYR A 570 -22.08 -1.82 0.05
CA TYR A 570 -21.63 -3.20 0.12
C TYR A 570 -21.31 -3.71 -1.29
N ALA A 571 -20.04 -4.05 -1.51
CA ALA A 571 -19.56 -4.54 -2.79
C ALA A 571 -19.06 -5.98 -2.68
N THR A 572 -19.33 -6.80 -3.69
CA THR A 572 -18.73 -8.13 -3.85
C THR A 572 -17.84 -8.18 -5.09
N TYR A 573 -16.75 -8.90 -5.00
CA TYR A 573 -15.76 -9.04 -6.07
C TYR A 573 -15.54 -10.52 -6.40
N GLY A 574 -15.52 -10.83 -7.70
CA GLY A 574 -15.17 -12.15 -8.20
C GLY A 574 -13.69 -12.49 -8.00
N THR A 575 -13.31 -13.73 -8.30
CA THR A 575 -11.93 -14.24 -8.14
C THR A 575 -10.89 -13.57 -9.05
N ASN A 576 -11.33 -12.72 -9.99
CA ASN A 576 -10.49 -11.89 -10.84
C ASN A 576 -10.30 -10.46 -10.30
N GLY A 577 -10.83 -10.16 -9.11
CA GLY A 577 -10.80 -8.85 -8.47
C GLY A 577 -11.77 -7.83 -9.08
N LYS A 578 -12.66 -8.23 -10.00
CA LYS A 578 -13.69 -7.34 -10.55
C LYS A 578 -14.94 -7.39 -9.68
N ILE A 579 -15.56 -6.22 -9.50
CA ILE A 579 -16.85 -6.10 -8.83
C ILE A 579 -17.92 -6.92 -9.59
N THR A 580 -18.75 -7.64 -8.84
CA THR A 580 -19.86 -8.47 -9.34
C THR A 580 -21.20 -7.98 -8.82
N GLN A 581 -21.21 -7.30 -7.68
CA GLN A 581 -22.39 -6.64 -7.12
C GLN A 581 -21.96 -5.41 -6.33
N ASP A 582 -22.76 -4.35 -6.38
CA ASP A 582 -22.55 -3.11 -5.63
C ASP A 582 -23.89 -2.57 -5.09
N VAL A 583 -24.05 -2.55 -3.78
CA VAL A 583 -25.31 -2.21 -3.10
C VAL A 583 -25.12 -0.95 -2.27
N TYR A 584 -25.99 0.04 -2.45
CA TYR A 584 -25.96 1.31 -1.73
C TYR A 584 -27.13 1.40 -0.74
N PHE A 585 -26.86 1.95 0.44
CA PHE A 585 -27.84 2.08 1.52
C PHE A 585 -28.07 3.53 1.94
N ASP A 586 -29.31 3.85 2.30
CA ASP A 586 -29.63 5.09 2.99
C ASP A 586 -29.11 5.03 4.44
N ALA A 587 -28.11 5.85 4.72
CA ALA A 587 -27.43 5.95 6.02
C ALA A 587 -28.36 6.21 7.22
N SER A 588 -29.58 6.73 7.03
CA SER A 588 -30.50 7.06 8.12
C SER A 588 -31.49 5.94 8.44
N THR A 589 -31.80 5.10 7.44
CA THR A 589 -32.82 4.04 7.55
C THR A 589 -32.25 2.64 7.41
N GLY A 590 -31.03 2.47 6.88
CA GLY A 590 -30.42 1.19 6.55
C GLY A 590 -31.08 0.49 5.36
N ARG A 591 -31.90 1.21 4.58
CA ARG A 591 -32.63 0.65 3.43
C ARG A 591 -31.77 0.76 2.17
N GLU A 592 -31.76 -0.30 1.36
CA GLU A 592 -31.20 -0.28 0.02
C GLU A 592 -31.82 0.86 -0.82
N THR A 593 -30.98 1.58 -1.54
CA THR A 593 -31.34 2.64 -2.48
C THR A 593 -30.97 2.27 -3.91
N GLN A 594 -29.92 1.48 -4.08
CA GLN A 594 -29.47 0.99 -5.37
C GLN A 594 -28.73 -0.34 -5.22
N GLU A 595 -28.87 -1.23 -6.20
CA GLU A 595 -28.11 -2.49 -6.32
C GLU A 595 -27.69 -2.64 -7.79
N ASN A 596 -26.39 -2.76 -8.05
CA ASN A 596 -25.86 -2.96 -9.39
C ASN A 596 -25.31 -4.39 -9.50
N ASP A 597 -25.95 -5.22 -10.31
CA ASP A 597 -25.49 -6.58 -10.60
C ASP A 597 -24.63 -6.57 -11.86
N ILE A 598 -23.36 -6.95 -11.75
CA ILE A 598 -22.37 -6.80 -12.82
C ILE A 598 -21.91 -8.17 -13.29
N ASN A 599 -22.18 -8.48 -14.55
CA ASN A 599 -21.77 -9.72 -15.18
C ASN A 599 -20.27 -9.73 -15.50
N ALA A 600 -19.71 -10.94 -15.65
CA ALA A 600 -18.28 -11.12 -15.92
C ALA A 600 -17.79 -10.47 -17.23
N ASP A 601 -18.68 -10.25 -18.20
CA ASP A 601 -18.38 -9.58 -19.47
C ASP A 601 -18.43 -8.04 -19.38
N GLY A 602 -18.89 -7.49 -18.26
CA GLY A 602 -19.04 -6.06 -18.00
C GLY A 602 -20.42 -5.49 -18.31
N SER A 603 -21.39 -6.30 -18.77
CA SER A 603 -22.80 -5.90 -18.76
C SER A 603 -23.31 -5.80 -17.32
N GLN A 604 -24.25 -4.91 -17.03
CA GLN A 604 -24.78 -4.73 -15.68
C GLN A 604 -26.28 -4.44 -15.66
N VAL A 605 -26.93 -4.71 -14.54
CA VAL A 605 -28.32 -4.30 -14.27
C VAL A 605 -28.34 -3.49 -12.98
N ASP A 606 -28.81 -2.25 -13.07
CA ASP A 606 -28.93 -1.34 -11.94
C ASP A 606 -30.39 -1.32 -11.46
N TYR A 607 -30.61 -1.79 -10.24
CA TYR A 607 -31.89 -1.68 -9.53
C TYR A 607 -31.90 -0.43 -8.67
N ILE A 608 -32.86 0.48 -8.88
CA ILE A 608 -33.00 1.72 -8.12
C ILE A 608 -34.27 1.63 -7.25
N PHE A 609 -34.11 1.71 -5.93
CA PHE A 609 -35.19 1.60 -4.96
C PHE A 609 -35.65 2.97 -4.45
N ASN A 610 -36.79 3.44 -4.96
CA ASN A 610 -37.30 4.77 -4.66
C ASN A 610 -37.90 4.87 -3.24
N THR A 611 -37.92 6.06 -2.67
CA THR A 611 -38.46 6.31 -1.31
C THR A 611 -39.97 6.09 -1.18
N ASN A 612 -40.71 6.20 -2.29
CA ASN A 612 -42.14 5.90 -2.37
C ASN A 612 -42.45 4.39 -2.47
N GLY A 613 -41.43 3.53 -2.58
CA GLY A 613 -41.56 2.08 -2.72
C GLY A 613 -41.64 1.56 -4.17
N THR A 614 -41.48 2.41 -5.19
CA THR A 614 -41.31 1.96 -6.59
C THR A 614 -39.88 1.53 -6.87
N GLN A 615 -39.67 0.69 -7.88
CA GLN A 615 -38.34 0.22 -8.28
C GLN A 615 -38.15 0.45 -9.79
N ASN A 616 -36.95 0.82 -10.20
CA ASN A 616 -36.56 0.79 -11.61
C ASN A 616 -35.44 -0.24 -11.78
N ALA A 617 -35.38 -0.92 -12.92
CA ALA A 617 -34.29 -1.79 -13.31
C ALA A 617 -33.75 -1.32 -14.67
N ILE A 618 -32.46 -1.05 -14.77
CA ILE A 618 -31.82 -0.52 -15.97
C ILE A 618 -30.72 -1.48 -16.40
N ALA A 619 -30.88 -2.11 -17.55
CA ALA A 619 -29.87 -3.03 -18.08
C ALA A 619 -28.94 -2.31 -19.07
N TYR A 620 -27.64 -2.53 -18.92
CA TYR A 620 -26.59 -2.00 -19.77
C TYR A 620 -25.79 -3.11 -20.44
N ASN A 621 -25.38 -2.88 -21.68
CA ASN A 621 -24.45 -3.76 -22.39
C ASN A 621 -22.99 -3.53 -21.97
N THR A 622 -22.08 -4.33 -22.52
CA THR A 622 -20.63 -4.26 -22.22
C THR A 622 -19.93 -2.96 -22.65
N ALA A 623 -20.58 -2.11 -23.46
CA ALA A 623 -20.10 -0.77 -23.81
C ALA A 623 -20.67 0.33 -22.89
N GLY A 624 -21.53 -0.03 -21.93
CA GLY A 624 -22.21 0.91 -21.03
C GLY A 624 -23.44 1.60 -21.64
N HIS A 625 -23.98 1.09 -22.76
CA HIS A 625 -25.24 1.60 -23.31
C HIS A 625 -26.42 0.85 -22.71
N GLU A 626 -27.46 1.60 -22.37
CA GLU A 626 -28.76 1.09 -21.93
C GLU A 626 -29.40 0.23 -23.04
N THR A 627 -29.92 -0.94 -22.66
CA THR A 627 -30.61 -1.89 -23.55
C THR A 627 -32.05 -2.15 -23.13
N GLU A 628 -32.36 -1.96 -21.85
CA GLU A 628 -33.69 -2.16 -21.28
C GLU A 628 -33.88 -1.26 -20.05
N TYR A 629 -35.08 -0.69 -19.92
CA TYR A 629 -35.51 0.09 -18.76
C TYR A 629 -36.89 -0.40 -18.32
N ALA A 630 -36.97 -0.97 -17.13
CA ALA A 630 -38.22 -1.43 -16.55
C ALA A 630 -38.56 -0.64 -15.29
N SER A 631 -39.82 -0.20 -15.17
CA SER A 631 -40.35 0.44 -13.95
C SER A 631 -41.36 -0.46 -13.27
N PHE A 632 -41.34 -0.52 -11.94
CA PHE A 632 -42.22 -1.34 -11.11
C PHE A 632 -42.96 -0.47 -10.09
N GLY A 633 -44.26 -0.70 -9.98
CA GLY A 633 -45.11 -0.06 -8.97
C GLY A 633 -44.81 -0.55 -7.55
N THR A 634 -45.43 0.08 -6.55
CA THR A 634 -45.27 -0.26 -5.12
C THR A 634 -45.74 -1.66 -4.73
N ASN A 635 -46.43 -2.37 -5.63
CA ASN A 635 -46.85 -3.75 -5.48
C ASN A 635 -45.87 -4.76 -6.13
N GLY A 636 -44.74 -4.27 -6.66
CA GLY A 636 -43.73 -5.06 -7.37
C GLY A 636 -44.15 -5.50 -8.79
N LYS A 637 -45.25 -4.98 -9.33
CA LYS A 637 -45.65 -5.25 -10.72
C LYS A 637 -45.02 -4.24 -11.67
N MET A 638 -44.54 -4.72 -12.81
CA MET A 638 -44.05 -3.89 -13.91
C MET A 638 -45.16 -2.96 -14.40
N THR A 639 -44.84 -1.68 -14.59
CA THR A 639 -45.73 -0.64 -15.11
C THR A 639 -45.23 -0.07 -16.44
N GLN A 640 -43.95 -0.24 -16.73
CA GLN A 640 -43.34 0.17 -17.99
C GLN A 640 -42.15 -0.73 -18.31
N ASP A 641 -41.94 -1.03 -19.58
CA ASP A 641 -40.80 -1.79 -20.10
C ASP A 641 -40.35 -1.22 -21.46
N VAL A 642 -39.13 -0.66 -21.50
CA VAL A 642 -38.60 0.06 -22.67
C VAL A 642 -37.33 -0.63 -23.17
N PHE A 643 -37.27 -0.97 -24.45
CA PHE A 643 -36.13 -1.62 -25.10
C PHE A 643 -35.38 -0.64 -26.00
N PHE A 644 -34.05 -0.66 -25.91
CA PHE A 644 -33.16 0.22 -26.70
C PHE A 644 -32.26 -0.57 -27.64
N ASP A 645 -31.96 0.02 -28.80
CA ASP A 645 -30.98 -0.51 -29.74
C ASP A 645 -29.57 -0.37 -29.15
N SER A 646 -28.89 -1.50 -28.97
CA SER A 646 -27.60 -1.60 -28.29
C SER A 646 -26.45 -0.80 -28.92
N ASN A 647 -26.58 -0.40 -30.19
CA ASN A 647 -25.56 0.37 -30.90
C ASN A 647 -25.83 1.89 -30.91
N SER A 648 -27.10 2.29 -31.04
CA SER A 648 -27.50 3.68 -31.22
C SER A 648 -28.12 4.33 -29.98
N GLY A 649 -28.54 3.53 -28.98
CA GLY A 649 -29.28 4.01 -27.81
C GLY A 649 -30.69 4.49 -28.14
N ARG A 650 -31.18 4.21 -29.36
CA ARG A 650 -32.54 4.58 -29.78
C ARG A 650 -33.54 3.58 -29.21
N GLU A 651 -34.63 4.08 -28.67
CA GLU A 651 -35.80 3.29 -28.32
C GLU A 651 -36.33 2.48 -29.51
N MET A 652 -36.69 1.23 -29.25
CA MET A 652 -37.23 0.29 -30.23
C MET A 652 -38.65 -0.12 -29.85
N GLN A 653 -38.93 -0.24 -28.56
CA GLN A 653 -40.21 -0.65 -28.03
C GLN A 653 -40.42 -0.05 -26.64
N GLU A 654 -41.65 0.37 -26.34
CA GLU A 654 -42.10 0.78 -25.00
C GLU A 654 -43.45 0.14 -24.73
N ASN A 655 -43.54 -0.61 -23.63
CA ASN A 655 -44.78 -1.23 -23.18
C ASN A 655 -45.26 -0.53 -21.91
N ASP A 656 -46.35 0.21 -22.01
CA ASP A 656 -46.99 0.86 -20.86
C ASP A 656 -48.07 -0.05 -20.28
N ILE A 657 -47.89 -0.51 -19.04
CA ILE A 657 -48.76 -1.51 -18.41
C ILE A 657 -49.57 -0.86 -17.27
N ASN A 658 -50.89 -0.88 -17.42
CA ASN A 658 -51.81 -0.39 -16.39
C ASN A 658 -51.94 -1.39 -15.23
N ALA A 659 -52.41 -0.89 -14.09
CA ALA A 659 -52.57 -1.70 -12.88
C ALA A 659 -53.55 -2.89 -13.02
N ASP A 660 -54.49 -2.80 -13.97
CA ASP A 660 -55.46 -3.87 -14.27
C ASP A 660 -54.91 -4.93 -15.25
N GLY A 661 -53.71 -4.71 -15.82
CA GLY A 661 -53.06 -5.59 -16.78
C GLY A 661 -53.35 -5.25 -18.24
N SER A 662 -54.17 -4.22 -18.54
CA SER A 662 -54.19 -3.64 -19.89
C SER A 662 -52.83 -3.02 -20.21
N GLN A 663 -52.41 -3.06 -21.48
CA GLN A 663 -51.12 -2.52 -21.89
C GLN A 663 -51.19 -1.83 -23.27
N ILE A 664 -50.31 -0.87 -23.49
CA ILE A 664 -50.08 -0.25 -24.80
C ILE A 664 -48.64 -0.53 -25.19
N ASP A 665 -48.46 -1.21 -26.32
CA ASP A 665 -47.14 -1.53 -26.87
C ASP A 665 -46.84 -0.57 -28.01
N HIS A 666 -45.86 0.31 -27.81
CA HIS A 666 -45.29 1.19 -28.83
C HIS A 666 -44.10 0.50 -29.48
N ILE A 667 -44.07 0.42 -30.82
CA ILE A 667 -42.95 -0.09 -31.61
C ILE A 667 -42.39 1.05 -32.46
N PHE A 668 -41.12 1.40 -32.26
CA PHE A 668 -40.41 2.46 -32.98
C PHE A 668 -39.53 1.86 -34.09
N ASN A 669 -40.00 1.97 -35.33
CA ASN A 669 -39.35 1.38 -36.48
C ASN A 669 -38.10 2.18 -36.91
N ALA A 670 -37.12 1.50 -37.50
CA ALA A 670 -35.87 2.12 -37.92
C ALA A 670 -36.01 3.20 -39.01
N ASN A 671 -37.11 3.20 -39.76
CA ASN A 671 -37.45 4.22 -40.76
C ASN A 671 -38.11 5.48 -40.15
N GLY A 672 -38.36 5.50 -38.83
CA GLY A 672 -39.01 6.58 -38.10
C GLY A 672 -40.54 6.48 -37.98
N THR A 673 -41.17 5.40 -38.48
CA THR A 673 -42.61 5.15 -38.24
C THR A 673 -42.83 4.51 -36.88
N GLN A 674 -44.00 4.70 -36.28
CA GLN A 674 -44.35 4.11 -34.99
C GLN A 674 -45.64 3.30 -35.12
N ASN A 675 -45.70 2.15 -34.47
CA ASN A 675 -46.95 1.40 -34.30
C ASN A 675 -47.33 1.43 -32.82
N ALA A 676 -48.62 1.47 -32.51
CA ALA A 676 -49.14 1.36 -31.16
C ALA A 676 -50.22 0.29 -31.13
N THR A 677 -50.07 -0.73 -30.28
CA THR A 677 -51.05 -1.79 -30.09
C THR A 677 -51.61 -1.71 -28.68
N VAL A 678 -52.93 -1.55 -28.56
CA VAL A 678 -53.62 -1.49 -27.27
C VAL A 678 -54.23 -2.84 -26.97
N TYR A 679 -53.92 -3.38 -25.79
CA TYR A 679 -54.49 -4.62 -25.27
C TYR A 679 -55.35 -4.35 -24.05
N ASN A 680 -56.46 -5.09 -23.94
CA ASN A 680 -57.27 -5.10 -22.72
C ASN A 680 -56.61 -5.93 -21.60
N ALA A 681 -57.19 -5.89 -20.40
CA ALA A 681 -56.72 -6.63 -19.23
C ALA A 681 -56.70 -8.17 -19.37
N SER A 682 -57.30 -8.74 -20.43
CA SER A 682 -57.26 -10.17 -20.75
C SER A 682 -56.18 -10.51 -21.79
N GLY A 683 -55.43 -9.51 -22.29
CA GLY A 683 -54.39 -9.66 -23.31
C GLY A 683 -54.91 -9.72 -24.74
N HIS A 684 -56.16 -9.30 -25.02
CA HIS A 684 -56.65 -9.19 -26.39
C HIS A 684 -56.43 -7.78 -26.93
N GLU A 685 -55.97 -7.70 -28.17
CA GLU A 685 -55.85 -6.47 -28.95
C GLU A 685 -57.24 -5.84 -29.16
N THR A 686 -57.33 -4.54 -28.90
CA THR A 686 -58.55 -3.74 -29.06
C THR A 686 -58.37 -2.59 -30.05
N GLU A 687 -57.13 -2.14 -30.26
CA GLU A 687 -56.78 -1.06 -31.17
C GLU A 687 -55.36 -1.26 -31.71
N TYR A 688 -55.15 -0.97 -32.99
CA TYR A 688 -53.86 -0.95 -33.66
C TYR A 688 -53.74 0.33 -34.48
N ALA A 689 -52.83 1.21 -34.08
CA ALA A 689 -52.57 2.47 -34.74
C ALA A 689 -51.18 2.50 -35.37
N THR A 690 -51.09 3.00 -36.61
CA THR A 690 -49.81 3.26 -37.29
C THR A 690 -49.61 4.75 -37.48
N TYR A 691 -48.39 5.23 -37.21
CA TYR A 691 -47.98 6.62 -37.31
C TYR A 691 -46.85 6.78 -38.33
N GLY A 692 -46.98 7.78 -39.20
CA GLY A 692 -45.94 8.16 -40.15
C GLY A 692 -44.71 8.79 -39.49
N THR A 693 -43.66 9.04 -40.28
CA THR A 693 -42.39 9.63 -39.80
C THR A 693 -42.50 11.06 -39.26
N ASN A 694 -43.65 11.71 -39.45
CA ASN A 694 -43.99 13.02 -38.90
C ASN A 694 -44.77 12.93 -37.57
N GLY A 695 -44.96 11.72 -37.03
CA GLY A 695 -45.73 11.45 -35.82
C GLY A 695 -47.25 11.56 -36.00
N LYS A 696 -47.76 11.68 -37.24
CA LYS A 696 -49.21 11.68 -37.49
C LYS A 696 -49.71 10.27 -37.75
N MET A 697 -50.86 9.94 -37.16
CA MET A 697 -51.59 8.70 -37.43
C MET A 697 -51.95 8.60 -38.92
N THR A 698 -51.65 7.45 -39.52
CA THR A 698 -51.97 7.12 -40.92
C THR A 698 -52.97 5.98 -41.02
N GLN A 699 -53.10 5.17 -39.97
CA GLN A 699 -54.07 4.09 -39.89
C GLN A 699 -54.48 3.87 -38.44
N ASP A 700 -55.74 3.53 -38.21
CA ASP A 700 -56.28 3.18 -36.90
C ASP A 700 -57.33 2.07 -37.04
N VAL A 701 -57.06 0.91 -36.44
CA VAL A 701 -57.84 -0.32 -36.58
C VAL A 701 -58.39 -0.74 -35.22
N TYR A 702 -59.70 -0.91 -35.12
CA TYR A 702 -60.39 -1.31 -33.91
C TYR A 702 -60.82 -2.77 -33.97
N PHE A 703 -60.66 -3.48 -32.85
CA PHE A 703 -61.01 -4.90 -32.73
C PHE A 703 -62.07 -5.14 -31.65
N ASP A 704 -62.93 -6.12 -31.88
CA ASP A 704 -63.84 -6.62 -30.85
C ASP A 704 -63.05 -7.38 -29.78
N ALA A 705 -63.09 -6.86 -28.56
CA ALA A 705 -62.33 -7.35 -27.40
C ALA A 705 -62.57 -8.83 -27.02
N ASN A 706 -63.64 -9.47 -27.51
CA ASN A 706 -63.96 -10.87 -27.21
C ASN A 706 -63.56 -11.83 -28.32
N THR A 707 -63.62 -11.39 -29.58
CA THR A 707 -63.43 -12.24 -30.76
C THR A 707 -62.12 -11.98 -31.49
N GLY A 708 -61.46 -10.83 -31.24
CA GLY A 708 -60.26 -10.39 -31.96
C GLY A 708 -60.53 -10.03 -33.41
N ARG A 709 -61.81 -9.84 -33.79
CA ARG A 709 -62.22 -9.47 -35.14
C ARG A 709 -62.17 -7.97 -35.30
N GLU A 710 -61.63 -7.51 -36.41
CA GLU A 710 -61.69 -6.12 -36.85
C GLU A 710 -63.15 -5.64 -37.00
N THR A 711 -63.46 -4.52 -36.36
CA THR A 711 -64.78 -3.86 -36.41
C THR A 711 -64.73 -2.55 -37.20
N GLN A 712 -63.58 -1.90 -37.24
CA GLN A 712 -63.39 -0.65 -37.95
C GLN A 712 -61.92 -0.47 -38.35
N GLU A 713 -61.65 0.03 -39.55
CA GLU A 713 -60.33 0.46 -40.02
C GLU A 713 -60.46 1.87 -40.60
N ASN A 714 -59.66 2.81 -40.10
CA ASN A 714 -59.62 4.18 -40.59
C ASN A 714 -58.28 4.42 -41.29
N ASP A 715 -58.32 4.60 -42.60
CA ASP A 715 -57.14 4.95 -43.40
C ASP A 715 -57.07 6.48 -43.54
N ILE A 716 -56.02 7.09 -42.98
CA ILE A 716 -55.88 8.54 -42.88
C ILE A 716 -54.75 9.02 -43.81
N ASN A 717 -55.11 9.87 -44.77
CA ASN A 717 -54.17 10.50 -45.67
C ASN A 717 -53.41 11.66 -44.99
N ALA A 718 -52.26 12.02 -45.56
CA ALA A 718 -51.40 13.07 -45.02
C ALA A 718 -52.06 14.47 -44.94
N ASP A 719 -53.09 14.72 -45.76
CA ASP A 719 -53.87 15.96 -45.77
C ASP A 719 -55.03 15.98 -44.75
N GLY A 720 -55.25 14.86 -44.04
CA GLY A 720 -56.32 14.69 -43.07
C GLY A 720 -57.64 14.17 -43.65
N SER A 721 -57.73 13.90 -44.96
CA SER A 721 -58.83 13.09 -45.50
C SER A 721 -58.72 11.66 -44.99
N GLN A 722 -59.85 11.00 -44.76
CA GLN A 722 -59.86 9.63 -44.23
C GLN A 722 -60.95 8.77 -44.87
N VAL A 723 -60.71 7.46 -44.91
CA VAL A 723 -61.71 6.46 -45.29
C VAL A 723 -61.92 5.54 -44.10
N ASP A 724 -63.16 5.50 -43.60
CA ASP A 724 -63.55 4.63 -42.50
C ASP A 724 -64.25 3.40 -43.07
N HIS A 725 -63.62 2.24 -42.92
CA HIS A 725 -64.18 0.94 -43.19
C HIS A 725 -64.85 0.41 -41.93
N ILE A 726 -66.19 0.34 -41.91
CA ILE A 726 -66.96 -0.21 -40.78
C ILE A 726 -67.37 -1.64 -41.13
N LEU A 727 -66.87 -2.63 -40.39
CA LEU A 727 -67.14 -4.05 -40.59
C LEU A 727 -68.21 -4.54 -39.62
N ASN A 728 -69.42 -4.70 -40.13
CA ASN A 728 -70.56 -5.09 -39.29
C ASN A 728 -70.51 -6.58 -38.91
N ILE A 729 -71.11 -6.90 -37.77
CA ILE A 729 -71.11 -8.28 -37.23
C ILE A 729 -71.77 -9.30 -38.16
N ASN A 730 -72.78 -8.88 -38.93
CA ASN A 730 -73.50 -9.68 -39.92
C ASN A 730 -72.69 -9.94 -41.22
N GLY A 731 -71.51 -9.34 -41.36
CA GLY A 731 -70.64 -9.47 -42.52
C GLY A 731 -70.81 -8.38 -43.59
N THR A 732 -71.72 -7.42 -43.42
CA THR A 732 -71.82 -6.25 -44.33
C THR A 732 -70.75 -5.21 -43.99
N GLN A 733 -70.36 -4.41 -44.97
CA GLN A 733 -69.34 -3.38 -44.79
C GLN A 733 -69.85 -2.03 -45.26
N ASN A 734 -69.50 -0.95 -44.54
CA ASN A 734 -69.64 0.41 -45.05
C ASN A 734 -68.25 1.01 -45.24
N ALA A 735 -68.03 1.72 -46.34
CA ALA A 735 -66.87 2.59 -46.52
C ALA A 735 -67.36 4.03 -46.54
N ILE A 736 -66.89 4.85 -45.60
CA ILE A 736 -67.27 6.26 -45.47
C ILE A 736 -66.05 7.12 -45.78
N VAL A 737 -66.15 7.94 -46.81
CA VAL A 737 -65.06 8.83 -47.22
C VAL A 737 -65.30 10.21 -46.63
N TYR A 738 -64.29 10.75 -45.95
CA TYR A 738 -64.26 12.10 -45.41
C TYR A 738 -63.20 12.94 -46.11
N ASN A 739 -63.51 14.21 -46.35
CA ASN A 739 -62.53 15.17 -46.81
C ASN A 739 -61.61 15.67 -45.67
N SER A 740 -60.59 16.46 -46.01
CA SER A 740 -59.64 17.02 -45.05
C SER A 740 -60.21 17.99 -44.01
N ALA A 741 -61.48 18.40 -44.14
CA ALA A 741 -62.21 19.16 -43.13
C ALA A 741 -63.03 18.27 -42.18
N GLY A 742 -63.02 16.95 -42.38
CA GLY A 742 -63.80 15.98 -41.61
C GLY A 742 -65.26 15.88 -42.04
N HIS A 743 -65.62 16.35 -43.23
CA HIS A 743 -66.98 16.18 -43.77
C HIS A 743 -67.07 14.94 -44.66
N GLN A 744 -68.12 14.16 -44.48
CA GLN A 744 -68.46 13.02 -45.33
C GLN A 744 -68.74 13.48 -46.76
N THR A 745 -68.10 12.83 -47.74
CA THR A 745 -68.28 13.09 -49.18
C THR A 745 -68.87 11.91 -49.91
N GLU A 746 -68.73 10.69 -49.38
CA GLU A 746 -69.23 9.47 -49.99
C GLU A 746 -69.52 8.41 -48.92
N GLN A 747 -70.53 7.59 -49.15
CA GLN A 747 -70.79 6.38 -48.38
C GLN A 747 -71.20 5.24 -49.31
N ALA A 748 -70.35 4.22 -49.35
CA ALA A 748 -70.60 2.98 -50.07
C ALA A 748 -70.96 1.86 -49.09
N SER A 749 -72.06 1.17 -49.34
CA SER A 749 -72.53 0.03 -48.53
C SER A 749 -72.40 -1.27 -49.32
N PHE A 750 -71.78 -2.29 -48.72
CA PHE A 750 -71.50 -3.58 -49.33
C PHE A 750 -72.22 -4.72 -48.62
N ASP A 751 -72.69 -5.69 -49.40
CA ASP A 751 -73.25 -6.93 -48.85
C ASP A 751 -72.17 -7.87 -48.28
N THR A 752 -72.60 -9.00 -47.73
CA THR A 752 -71.71 -10.02 -47.17
C THR A 752 -70.77 -10.68 -48.18
N GLY A 753 -70.99 -10.49 -49.48
CA GLY A 753 -70.14 -10.96 -50.57
C GLY A 753 -69.17 -9.89 -51.10
N GLY A 754 -69.15 -8.71 -50.49
CA GLY A 754 -68.34 -7.57 -50.92
C GLY A 754 -68.90 -6.84 -52.15
N LYS A 755 -70.18 -7.03 -52.49
CA LYS A 755 -70.81 -6.34 -53.62
C LYS A 755 -71.47 -5.05 -53.16
N LEU A 756 -71.26 -3.98 -53.92
CA LEU A 756 -71.90 -2.68 -53.69
C LEU A 756 -73.43 -2.80 -53.80
N THR A 757 -74.12 -2.33 -52.77
CA THR A 757 -75.59 -2.36 -52.65
C THR A 757 -76.19 -0.96 -52.65
N GLN A 758 -75.44 0.02 -52.15
CA GLN A 758 -75.84 1.42 -52.12
C GLN A 758 -74.59 2.30 -52.21
N ASP A 759 -74.69 3.39 -52.95
CA ASP A 759 -73.66 4.43 -53.04
C ASP A 759 -74.31 5.81 -52.92
N ILE A 760 -73.88 6.59 -51.93
CA ILE A 760 -74.41 7.92 -51.62
C ILE A 760 -73.28 8.94 -51.70
N ILE A 761 -73.46 9.96 -52.53
CA ILE A 761 -72.51 11.06 -52.72
C ILE A 761 -73.04 12.31 -52.01
N PHE A 762 -72.19 12.96 -51.22
CA PHE A 762 -72.51 14.15 -50.45
C PHE A 762 -71.72 15.37 -50.94
N ASP A 763 -72.32 16.55 -50.78
CA ASP A 763 -71.65 17.82 -50.93
C ASP A 763 -70.67 18.04 -49.76
N GLY A 764 -69.37 18.00 -50.04
CA GLY A 764 -68.32 18.12 -49.02
C GLY A 764 -68.26 19.45 -48.25
N SER A 765 -69.09 20.44 -48.58
CA SER A 765 -69.19 21.70 -47.86
C SER A 765 -70.45 21.81 -46.98
N THR A 766 -71.55 21.17 -47.39
CA THR A 766 -72.86 21.28 -46.72
C THR A 766 -73.34 19.99 -46.08
N GLY A 767 -72.75 18.84 -46.42
CA GLY A 767 -73.21 17.51 -46.00
C GLY A 767 -74.53 17.10 -46.65
N ARG A 768 -75.00 17.83 -47.67
CA ARG A 768 -76.24 17.50 -48.39
C ARG A 768 -75.97 16.38 -49.39
N GLU A 769 -76.85 15.40 -49.43
CA GLU A 769 -76.88 14.37 -50.47
C GLU A 769 -77.05 14.98 -51.87
N LEU A 770 -76.22 14.53 -52.81
CA LEU A 770 -76.25 14.94 -54.22
C LEU A 770 -76.75 13.79 -55.10
N GLN A 771 -76.41 12.56 -54.72
CA GLN A 771 -76.79 11.37 -55.46
C GLN A 771 -76.91 10.18 -54.51
N GLU A 772 -77.90 9.34 -54.76
CA GLU A 772 -78.05 8.01 -54.17
C GLU A 772 -78.26 7.00 -55.28
N THR A 773 -77.50 5.91 -55.25
CA THR A 773 -77.63 4.81 -56.20
C THR A 773 -77.87 3.52 -55.45
N ASP A 774 -79.06 2.96 -55.63
CA ASP A 774 -79.45 1.68 -55.06
C ASP A 774 -79.23 0.57 -56.09
N TYR A 775 -78.32 -0.35 -55.78
CA TYR A 775 -77.99 -1.48 -56.64
C TYR A 775 -78.75 -2.74 -56.23
N ASN A 776 -79.31 -3.43 -57.22
CA ASN A 776 -79.88 -4.75 -57.03
C ASN A 776 -78.80 -5.85 -57.14
N SER A 777 -79.21 -7.09 -56.85
CA SER A 777 -78.30 -8.24 -56.86
C SER A 777 -77.67 -8.55 -58.23
N SER A 778 -78.19 -8.04 -59.35
CA SER A 778 -77.61 -8.22 -60.69
C SER A 778 -76.68 -7.07 -61.11
N GLY A 779 -76.63 -5.96 -60.37
CA GLY A 779 -75.80 -4.79 -60.65
C GLY A 779 -76.49 -3.70 -61.47
N GLY A 780 -77.78 -3.87 -61.80
CA GLY A 780 -78.64 -2.76 -62.21
C GLY A 780 -79.20 -2.05 -60.98
N GLY A 781 -79.94 -0.96 -61.16
CA GLY A 781 -80.36 -0.17 -60.02
C GLY A 781 -81.23 1.02 -60.35
N VAL A 782 -81.42 1.85 -59.33
CA VAL A 782 -82.06 3.16 -59.44
C VAL A 782 -81.07 4.20 -58.94
N ALA A 783 -80.76 5.18 -59.79
CA ALA A 783 -79.97 6.34 -59.41
C ALA A 783 -80.90 7.53 -59.23
N HIS A 784 -80.87 8.12 -58.04
CA HIS A 784 -81.51 9.38 -57.70
C HIS A 784 -80.46 10.49 -57.70
N VAL A 785 -80.70 11.56 -58.46
CA VAL A 785 -79.88 12.78 -58.45
C VAL A 785 -80.70 13.92 -57.87
N PHE A 786 -80.17 14.54 -56.82
CA PHE A 786 -80.81 15.65 -56.11
C PHE A 786 -80.19 16.98 -56.57
N ASN A 787 -80.89 17.67 -57.46
CA ASN A 787 -80.37 18.89 -58.07
C ASN A 787 -80.38 20.06 -57.09
N THR A 788 -79.44 20.98 -57.28
CA THR A 788 -79.27 22.15 -56.40
C THR A 788 -80.45 23.11 -56.42
N ASP A 789 -81.28 23.08 -57.45
CA ASP A 789 -82.48 23.91 -57.59
C ASP A 789 -83.73 23.33 -56.90
N GLY A 790 -83.60 22.15 -56.29
CA GLY A 790 -84.66 21.43 -55.57
C GLY A 790 -85.44 20.44 -56.44
N THR A 791 -85.08 20.26 -57.72
CA THR A 791 -85.63 19.18 -58.56
C THR A 791 -84.90 17.86 -58.30
N GLN A 792 -85.53 16.75 -58.67
CA GLN A 792 -84.92 15.42 -58.58
C GLN A 792 -85.07 14.70 -59.92
N THR A 793 -84.06 13.95 -60.33
CA THR A 793 -84.17 13.00 -61.44
C THR A 793 -83.92 11.60 -60.93
N SER A 794 -84.63 10.62 -61.49
CA SER A 794 -84.38 9.22 -61.22
C SER A 794 -84.22 8.44 -62.52
N ALA A 795 -83.19 7.61 -62.58
CA ALA A 795 -82.95 6.71 -63.71
C ALA A 795 -82.93 5.26 -63.24
N VAL A 796 -83.79 4.43 -63.83
CA VAL A 796 -83.74 2.98 -63.66
C VAL A 796 -82.83 2.41 -64.73
N PHE A 797 -81.78 1.67 -64.34
CA PHE A 797 -80.78 1.13 -65.25
C PHE A 797 -80.52 -0.36 -65.07
N ASP A 798 -80.14 -1.02 -66.15
CA ASP A 798 -79.75 -2.44 -66.15
C ASP A 798 -78.27 -2.64 -65.74
N PRO A 799 -77.78 -3.88 -65.52
CA PRO A 799 -76.38 -4.14 -65.15
C PRO A 799 -75.32 -3.66 -66.15
N SER A 800 -75.71 -3.24 -67.35
CA SER A 800 -74.83 -2.64 -68.35
C SER A 800 -74.90 -1.11 -68.39
N GLY A 801 -75.63 -0.49 -67.44
CA GLY A 801 -75.81 0.95 -67.32
C GLY A 801 -76.83 1.53 -68.29
N ARG A 802 -77.66 0.71 -68.96
CA ARG A 802 -78.67 1.20 -69.91
C ARG A 802 -79.94 1.58 -69.18
N VAL A 803 -80.43 2.80 -69.43
CA VAL A 803 -81.64 3.36 -68.83
C VAL A 803 -82.89 2.77 -69.49
N SER A 804 -83.82 2.26 -68.69
CA SER A 804 -85.15 1.79 -69.16
C SER A 804 -86.27 2.79 -68.85
N GLU A 805 -86.07 3.62 -67.84
CA GLU A 805 -87.04 4.62 -67.36
C GLU A 805 -86.28 5.82 -66.81
N TYR A 806 -86.72 7.01 -67.19
CA TYR A 806 -86.16 8.28 -66.74
C TYR A 806 -87.29 9.21 -66.30
N ALA A 807 -87.36 9.47 -65.00
CA ALA A 807 -88.38 10.33 -64.42
C ALA A 807 -87.76 11.62 -63.87
N THR A 808 -88.44 12.74 -64.11
CA THR A 808 -88.09 14.04 -63.53
C THR A 808 -89.19 14.47 -62.57
N TYR A 809 -88.79 14.93 -61.39
CA TYR A 809 -89.68 15.40 -60.34
C TYR A 809 -89.48 16.90 -60.12
N GLY A 810 -90.60 17.62 -60.04
CA GLY A 810 -90.62 19.02 -59.66
C GLY A 810 -90.23 19.24 -58.20
N LYS A 811 -90.06 20.50 -57.80
CA LYS A 811 -89.66 20.90 -56.43
C LYS A 811 -90.62 20.45 -55.32
N ASN A 812 -91.83 20.05 -55.69
CA ASN A 812 -92.87 19.53 -54.81
C ASN A 812 -92.85 17.99 -54.72
N GLY A 813 -91.88 17.32 -55.35
CA GLY A 813 -91.77 15.87 -55.42
C GLY A 813 -92.76 15.19 -56.36
N GLN A 814 -93.51 15.94 -57.17
CA GLN A 814 -94.42 15.37 -58.17
C GLN A 814 -93.69 15.14 -59.48
N ILE A 815 -94.00 14.02 -60.14
CA ILE A 815 -93.47 13.70 -61.47
C ILE A 815 -93.97 14.75 -62.48
N THR A 816 -93.05 15.34 -63.22
CA THR A 816 -93.34 16.33 -64.27
C THR A 816 -93.18 15.71 -65.66
N SER A 817 -92.24 14.77 -65.79
CA SER A 817 -92.06 13.98 -67.00
C SER A 817 -91.58 12.57 -66.67
N ASP A 818 -92.01 11.63 -67.50
CA ASP A 818 -91.69 10.21 -67.38
C ASP A 818 -91.45 9.61 -68.76
N ALA A 819 -90.21 9.22 -69.03
CA ALA A 819 -89.78 8.72 -70.33
C ALA A 819 -89.38 7.23 -70.24
N PHE A 820 -89.95 6.43 -71.14
CA PHE A 820 -89.70 4.99 -71.21
C PHE A 820 -88.85 4.65 -72.43
N PHE A 821 -87.82 3.83 -72.24
CA PHE A 821 -86.87 3.46 -73.27
C PHE A 821 -86.92 1.96 -73.57
N ASP A 822 -86.75 1.60 -74.84
CA ASP A 822 -86.57 0.19 -75.22
C ASP A 822 -85.13 -0.29 -74.96
N ALA A 823 -84.90 -1.59 -75.16
CA ALA A 823 -83.59 -2.21 -74.93
C ALA A 823 -82.44 -1.66 -75.81
N THR A 824 -82.73 -0.83 -76.80
CA THR A 824 -81.74 -0.15 -77.65
C THR A 824 -81.49 1.30 -77.22
N GLY A 825 -82.17 1.78 -76.16
CA GLY A 825 -82.06 3.15 -75.65
C GLY A 825 -82.93 4.16 -76.41
N ARG A 826 -83.89 3.69 -77.22
CA ARG A 826 -84.83 4.55 -77.94
C ARG A 826 -86.06 4.79 -77.10
N GLU A 827 -86.48 6.05 -77.00
CA GLU A 827 -87.71 6.46 -76.33
C GLU A 827 -88.93 5.86 -77.05
N THR A 828 -89.78 5.18 -76.28
CA THR A 828 -91.00 4.55 -76.78
C THR A 828 -92.25 5.30 -76.34
N GLN A 829 -92.17 5.98 -75.21
CA GLN A 829 -93.27 6.73 -74.63
C GLN A 829 -92.74 7.87 -73.76
N LEU A 830 -93.40 9.03 -73.87
CA LEU A 830 -93.24 10.18 -72.98
C LEU A 830 -94.58 10.53 -72.36
N ASN A 831 -94.62 10.56 -71.04
CA ASN A 831 -95.74 11.10 -70.31
C ASN A 831 -95.33 12.45 -69.72
N GLU A 832 -96.02 13.50 -70.14
CA GLU A 832 -95.84 14.85 -69.61
C GLU A 832 -97.02 15.16 -68.69
N TYR A 833 -96.71 15.50 -67.44
CA TYR A 833 -97.72 15.75 -66.41
C TYR A 833 -97.76 17.24 -66.08
N SER A 834 -98.95 17.83 -66.22
CA SER A 834 -99.26 19.17 -65.74
C SER A 834 -100.41 19.12 -64.72
N ASN A 835 -100.67 20.24 -64.05
CA ASN A 835 -101.74 20.32 -63.06
C ASN A 835 -103.15 20.16 -63.66
N THR A 836 -103.29 20.37 -64.97
CA THR A 836 -104.60 20.39 -65.65
C THR A 836 -104.76 19.27 -66.66
N GLN A 837 -103.65 18.69 -67.13
CA GLN A 837 -103.63 17.75 -68.24
C GLN A 837 -102.47 16.75 -68.14
N THR A 838 -102.67 15.57 -68.71
CA THR A 838 -101.61 14.60 -68.99
C THR A 838 -101.52 14.41 -70.49
N ILE A 839 -100.33 14.59 -71.04
CA ILE A 839 -100.06 14.36 -72.45
C ILE A 839 -99.26 13.07 -72.55
N VAL A 840 -99.82 12.08 -73.24
CA VAL A 840 -99.15 10.82 -73.50
C VAL A 840 -98.74 10.79 -74.96
N ARG A 841 -97.43 10.79 -75.20
CA ARG A 841 -96.85 10.62 -76.53
C ARG A 841 -96.31 9.21 -76.66
N THR A 842 -96.73 8.52 -77.71
CA THR A 842 -96.19 7.19 -78.05
C THR A 842 -95.44 7.28 -79.36
N PHE A 843 -94.20 6.75 -79.38
CA PHE A 843 -93.29 6.84 -80.52
C PHE A 843 -93.16 5.50 -81.25
N GLY A 844 -93.69 5.45 -82.47
CA GLY A 844 -93.56 4.32 -83.38
C GLY A 844 -92.11 4.08 -83.80
N ALA A 845 -91.80 2.85 -84.20
CA ALA A 845 -90.45 2.48 -84.66
C ALA A 845 -90.04 3.17 -85.98
N ASP A 846 -91.00 3.76 -86.70
CA ASP A 846 -90.85 4.50 -87.96
C ASP A 846 -90.90 6.03 -87.79
N ASN A 847 -90.82 6.52 -86.54
CA ASN A 847 -91.01 7.92 -86.13
C ASN A 847 -92.41 8.48 -86.33
N SER A 848 -93.42 7.66 -86.67
CA SER A 848 -94.81 8.08 -86.47
C SER A 848 -95.07 8.27 -84.97
N GLN A 849 -95.94 9.20 -84.63
CA GLN A 849 -96.28 9.47 -83.23
C GLN A 849 -97.79 9.61 -83.08
N THR A 850 -98.28 9.22 -81.90
CA THR A 850 -99.63 9.56 -81.46
C THR A 850 -99.52 10.37 -80.18
N ALA A 851 -100.32 11.41 -80.06
CA ALA A 851 -100.47 12.18 -78.83
C ALA A 851 -101.91 12.06 -78.35
N THR A 852 -102.09 11.60 -77.12
CA THR A 852 -103.39 11.60 -76.45
C THR A 852 -103.32 12.61 -75.32
N VAL A 853 -104.25 13.56 -75.31
CA VAL A 853 -104.40 14.53 -74.23
C VAL A 853 -105.54 14.08 -73.34
N TYR A 854 -105.23 13.88 -72.06
CA TYR A 854 -106.20 13.60 -71.01
C TYR A 854 -106.40 14.86 -70.17
N ASN A 855 -107.65 15.15 -69.83
CA ASN A 855 -107.95 16.21 -68.86
C ASN A 855 -107.60 15.78 -67.43
N ALA A 856 -107.73 16.70 -66.47
CA ALA A 856 -107.48 16.46 -65.06
C ALA A 856 -108.30 15.32 -64.42
N PHE A 857 -109.39 14.87 -65.07
CA PHE A 857 -110.23 13.74 -64.62
C PHE A 857 -109.86 12.42 -65.28
N GLY A 858 -108.86 12.41 -66.18
CA GLY A 858 -108.41 11.24 -66.93
C GLY A 858 -109.28 10.90 -68.14
N ASN A 859 -110.17 11.80 -68.57
CA ASN A 859 -110.93 11.62 -69.82
C ASN A 859 -110.09 12.11 -71.00
N GLU A 860 -110.08 11.32 -72.08
CA GLU A 860 -109.53 11.71 -73.38
C GLU A 860 -110.35 12.86 -73.95
N ILE A 861 -109.66 13.96 -74.29
CA ILE A 861 -110.28 15.16 -74.87
C ILE A 861 -109.76 15.47 -76.27
N GLU A 862 -108.53 15.06 -76.58
CA GLU A 862 -107.93 15.16 -77.91
C GLU A 862 -107.09 13.92 -78.18
N PHE A 863 -107.19 13.43 -79.42
CA PHE A 863 -106.29 12.40 -79.93
C PHE A 863 -105.80 12.75 -81.32
N ALA A 864 -104.51 12.99 -81.40
CA ALA A 864 -103.84 13.39 -82.62
C ALA A 864 -102.90 12.28 -83.11
N LYS A 865 -102.96 12.01 -84.42
CA LYS A 865 -101.98 11.18 -85.11
C LYS A 865 -101.08 12.03 -85.96
N PHE A 866 -99.79 11.71 -85.95
CA PHE A 866 -98.80 12.38 -86.78
C PHE A 866 -98.04 11.36 -87.62
N ASN A 867 -97.74 11.76 -88.85
CA ASN A 867 -96.89 10.97 -89.73
C ASN A 867 -95.42 11.01 -89.27
N SER A 868 -94.55 10.25 -89.94
CA SER A 868 -93.11 10.20 -89.65
C SER A 868 -92.35 11.51 -89.89
N GLY A 869 -92.98 12.51 -90.53
CA GLY A 869 -92.47 13.88 -90.67
C GLY A 869 -92.98 14.84 -89.60
N GLY A 870 -93.76 14.35 -88.63
CA GLY A 870 -94.33 15.16 -87.54
C GLY A 870 -95.56 15.97 -87.94
N GLN A 871 -96.15 15.76 -89.12
CA GLN A 871 -97.38 16.45 -89.52
C GLN A 871 -98.60 15.72 -88.99
N LYS A 872 -99.55 16.46 -88.40
CA LYS A 872 -100.84 15.94 -87.94
C LYS A 872 -101.66 15.47 -89.15
N THR A 873 -102.13 14.22 -89.13
CA THR A 873 -102.93 13.62 -90.24
C THR A 873 -104.39 13.46 -89.86
N ASP A 874 -104.65 13.22 -88.58
CA ASP A 874 -105.96 12.97 -88.03
C ASP A 874 -106.00 13.61 -86.64
N ASP A 875 -107.11 14.28 -86.35
CA ASP A 875 -107.36 14.85 -85.03
C ASP A 875 -108.79 14.59 -84.60
N TYR A 876 -108.94 14.04 -83.40
CA TYR A 876 -110.24 13.69 -82.85
C TYR A 876 -110.45 14.49 -81.58
N PHE A 877 -111.51 15.28 -81.55
CA PHE A 877 -111.92 16.03 -80.37
C PHE A 877 -113.13 15.35 -79.73
N PHE A 878 -113.06 15.22 -78.40
CA PHE A 878 -114.09 14.56 -77.61
C PHE A 878 -114.71 15.53 -76.61
N ASP A 879 -116.02 15.42 -76.42
CA ASP A 879 -116.73 16.17 -75.40
C ASP A 879 -116.17 15.84 -74.01
N HIS A 880 -115.71 16.89 -73.31
CA HIS A 880 -115.03 16.82 -72.03
C HIS A 880 -115.83 16.12 -70.91
N THR A 881 -117.16 16.00 -71.04
CA THR A 881 -118.05 15.34 -70.08
C THR A 881 -118.52 13.94 -70.48
N THR A 882 -118.78 13.71 -71.76
CA THR A 882 -119.45 12.51 -72.26
C THR A 882 -118.52 11.57 -73.03
N GLY A 883 -117.33 12.04 -73.43
CA GLY A 883 -116.38 11.27 -74.25
C GLY A 883 -116.88 10.99 -75.66
N ARG A 884 -117.94 11.69 -76.09
CA ARG A 884 -118.49 11.58 -77.44
C ARG A 884 -117.62 12.41 -78.38
N GLU A 885 -117.26 11.83 -79.52
CA GLU A 885 -116.62 12.55 -80.63
C GLU A 885 -117.53 13.71 -81.07
N THR A 886 -117.01 14.93 -80.95
CA THR A 886 -117.69 16.16 -81.35
C THR A 886 -117.21 16.64 -82.70
N GLU A 887 -115.92 16.42 -82.98
CA GLU A 887 -115.26 16.87 -84.19
C GLU A 887 -114.16 15.88 -84.57
N TYR A 888 -114.06 15.62 -85.88
CA TYR A 888 -112.95 14.88 -86.45
C TYR A 888 -112.41 15.62 -87.66
N ASP A 889 -111.13 15.96 -87.55
CA ASP A 889 -110.42 16.70 -88.57
C ASP A 889 -109.45 15.78 -89.29
N LYS A 890 -109.64 15.72 -90.60
CA LYS A 890 -108.77 14.96 -91.48
C LYS A 890 -107.93 15.90 -92.33
N TYR A 891 -106.62 15.82 -92.15
CA TYR A 891 -105.67 16.70 -92.84
C TYR A 891 -105.06 16.00 -94.06
N GLY A 892 -105.14 16.68 -95.20
CA GLY A 892 -104.45 16.32 -96.43
C GLY A 892 -103.00 16.79 -96.43
N ASN A 893 -102.14 16.10 -97.20
CA ASN A 893 -100.72 16.45 -97.32
C ASN A 893 -100.47 17.80 -98.00
N ASP A 894 -101.48 18.40 -98.64
CA ASP A 894 -101.45 19.70 -99.30
C ASP A 894 -102.02 20.84 -98.42
N GLY A 895 -102.32 20.55 -97.15
CA GLY A 895 -102.94 21.50 -96.22
C GLY A 895 -104.46 21.60 -96.36
N SER A 896 -105.08 20.83 -97.27
CA SER A 896 -106.55 20.71 -97.28
C SER A 896 -107.02 20.01 -96.00
N MET A 897 -108.23 20.34 -95.56
CA MET A 897 -108.82 19.76 -94.35
C MET A 897 -110.28 19.47 -94.61
N ILE A 898 -110.76 18.36 -94.04
CA ILE A 898 -112.18 18.08 -93.95
C ILE A 898 -112.51 18.02 -92.45
N ALA A 899 -113.30 18.97 -91.99
CA ALA A 899 -113.84 19.01 -90.63
C ALA A 899 -115.19 18.30 -90.63
N HIS A 900 -115.30 17.23 -89.85
CA HIS A 900 -116.55 16.53 -89.63
C HIS A 900 -117.11 16.93 -88.27
N LEU A 901 -118.16 17.75 -88.27
CA LEU A 901 -118.84 18.20 -87.07
C LEU A 901 -120.04 17.29 -86.80
N PHE A 902 -120.05 16.66 -85.61
CA PHE A 902 -121.10 15.72 -85.21
C PHE A 902 -122.12 16.38 -84.30
N ASN A 903 -123.25 16.80 -84.87
CA ASN A 903 -124.29 17.54 -84.15
C ASN A 903 -125.00 16.67 -83.09
N THR A 904 -125.59 17.33 -82.09
CA THR A 904 -126.24 16.67 -80.96
C THR A 904 -127.46 15.82 -81.33
N ASP A 905 -128.13 16.11 -82.45
CA ASP A 905 -129.26 15.33 -83.00
C ASP A 905 -128.83 14.19 -83.95
N ASN A 906 -127.53 13.90 -84.00
CA ASN A 906 -126.85 12.95 -84.88
C ASN A 906 -126.88 13.32 -86.37
N SER A 907 -127.30 14.53 -86.75
CA SER A 907 -126.91 15.09 -88.04
C SER A 907 -125.40 15.33 -88.08
N GLN A 908 -124.84 15.41 -89.29
CA GLN A 908 -123.41 15.65 -89.49
C GLN A 908 -123.25 16.74 -90.51
N ASP A 909 -122.35 17.67 -90.22
CA ASP A 909 -121.91 18.67 -91.18
C ASP A 909 -120.47 18.35 -91.57
N ALA A 910 -120.16 18.47 -92.87
CA ALA A 910 -118.80 18.35 -93.35
C ALA A 910 -118.40 19.67 -94.01
N ILE A 911 -117.35 20.28 -93.47
CA ILE A 911 -116.78 21.52 -93.99
C ILE A 911 -115.46 21.16 -94.67
N ILE A 912 -115.37 21.47 -95.96
CA ILE A 912 -114.20 21.15 -96.77
C ILE A 912 -113.41 22.43 -96.99
N PHE A 913 -112.19 22.44 -96.47
CA PHE A 913 -111.22 23.51 -96.64
C PHE A 913 -110.19 23.16 -97.70
N ASN A 914 -109.87 24.11 -98.56
CA ASN A 914 -108.73 23.99 -99.46
C ASN A 914 -107.39 24.20 -98.70
N GLY A 915 -106.26 23.97 -99.37
CA GLY A 915 -104.92 24.15 -98.79
C GLY A 915 -104.57 25.59 -98.34
N ASN A 916 -105.43 26.57 -98.62
CA ASN A 916 -105.29 27.94 -98.11
C ASN A 916 -106.21 28.21 -96.91
N GLY A 917 -106.89 27.18 -96.37
CA GLY A 917 -107.83 27.29 -95.26
C GLY A 917 -109.16 27.93 -95.63
N GLN A 918 -109.52 28.00 -96.92
CA GLN A 918 -110.78 28.57 -97.35
C GLN A 918 -111.83 27.47 -97.49
N GLU A 919 -113.00 27.68 -96.89
CA GLU A 919 -114.17 26.80 -97.01
C GLU A 919 -114.65 26.80 -98.46
N ILE A 920 -114.45 25.70 -99.18
CA ILE A 920 -114.87 25.59 -100.58
C ILE A 920 -116.21 24.88 -100.74
N GLU A 921 -116.59 24.09 -99.74
CA GLU A 921 -117.83 23.33 -99.74
C GLU A 921 -118.31 23.05 -98.31
N TYR A 922 -119.62 23.26 -98.12
CA TYR A 922 -120.34 22.93 -96.89
C TYR A 922 -121.43 21.91 -97.22
N ASP A 923 -121.31 20.71 -96.65
CA ASP A 923 -122.25 19.62 -96.84
C ASP A 923 -123.05 19.38 -95.55
N ALA A 924 -124.38 19.44 -95.64
CA ALA A 924 -125.27 19.14 -94.52
C ALA A 924 -125.91 17.76 -94.68
N PHE A 925 -125.63 16.84 -93.76
CA PHE A 925 -126.19 15.48 -93.73
C PHE A 925 -127.21 15.33 -92.61
N ASN A 926 -128.36 14.72 -92.93
CA ASN A 926 -129.33 14.38 -91.88
C ASN A 926 -128.82 13.26 -90.97
N SER A 927 -129.59 12.96 -89.93
CA SER A 927 -129.28 11.90 -88.96
C SER A 927 -129.22 10.47 -89.53
N SER A 928 -129.52 10.29 -90.82
CA SER A 928 -129.36 9.02 -91.55
C SER A 928 -128.16 9.05 -92.53
N GLY A 929 -127.34 10.10 -92.49
CA GLY A 929 -126.20 10.30 -93.37
C GLY A 929 -126.56 10.67 -94.81
N GLN A 930 -127.79 11.14 -95.06
CA GLN A 930 -128.20 11.57 -96.40
C GLN A 930 -127.98 13.07 -96.56
N LEU A 931 -127.30 13.46 -97.65
CA LEU A 931 -127.10 14.86 -98.01
C LEU A 931 -128.45 15.55 -98.19
N THR A 932 -128.67 16.61 -97.40
CA THR A 932 -129.89 17.41 -97.43
C THR A 932 -129.73 18.68 -98.26
N GLY A 933 -128.50 19.13 -98.44
CA GLY A 933 -128.09 20.22 -99.30
C GLY A 933 -126.59 20.44 -99.18
N PHE A 934 -126.03 21.16 -100.14
CA PHE A 934 -124.63 21.58 -100.07
C PHE A 934 -124.46 22.98 -100.66
N THR A 935 -123.45 23.69 -100.19
CA THR A 935 -123.12 25.03 -100.66
C THR A 935 -121.69 25.02 -101.15
N GLN A 936 -121.47 25.47 -102.39
CA GLN A 936 -120.13 25.62 -102.95
C GLN A 936 -119.73 27.09 -102.96
N PHE A 937 -118.50 27.34 -102.57
CA PHE A 937 -117.92 28.67 -102.49
C PHE A 937 -116.81 28.81 -103.52
N THR A 938 -116.94 29.80 -104.41
CA THR A 938 -115.91 30.14 -105.40
C THR A 938 -115.34 31.52 -105.09
N TYR A 939 -114.07 31.58 -104.69
CA TYR A 939 -113.42 32.84 -104.28
C TYR A 939 -112.75 33.55 -105.47
N GLY A 940 -113.09 34.84 -105.65
CA GLY A 940 -112.44 35.73 -106.61
C GLY A 940 -111.22 36.44 -106.03
N ALA A 941 -110.31 36.92 -106.89
CA ALA A 941 -109.04 37.55 -106.49
C ALA A 941 -109.17 38.83 -105.63
N GLY A 942 -110.38 39.39 -105.48
CA GLY A 942 -110.68 40.56 -104.66
C GLY A 942 -111.28 40.26 -103.28
N GLY A 943 -111.29 38.99 -102.84
CA GLY A 943 -111.85 38.56 -101.55
C GLY A 943 -113.38 38.42 -101.53
N GLY A 944 -114.06 38.81 -102.61
CA GLY A 944 -115.45 38.42 -102.82
C GLY A 944 -115.56 36.95 -103.20
N TYR A 945 -116.69 36.32 -102.86
CA TYR A 945 -116.95 34.93 -103.18
C TYR A 945 -118.37 34.73 -103.68
N ASP A 946 -118.52 33.78 -104.59
CA ASP A 946 -119.81 33.28 -105.04
C ASP A 946 -120.18 32.07 -104.20
N ALA A 947 -121.31 32.16 -103.50
CA ALA A 947 -121.93 31.04 -102.81
C ALA A 947 -123.09 30.52 -103.64
N ILE A 948 -123.02 29.25 -104.03
CA ILE A 948 -124.06 28.58 -104.79
C ILE A 948 -124.58 27.40 -103.97
N ALA A 949 -125.85 27.48 -103.59
CA ALA A 949 -126.48 26.43 -102.81
C ALA A 949 -127.30 25.50 -103.67
N TYR A 950 -127.11 24.22 -103.43
CA TYR A 950 -127.70 23.13 -104.14
C TYR A 950 -128.63 22.34 -103.22
N GLY A 951 -129.83 22.05 -103.74
CA GLY A 951 -130.71 21.07 -103.12
C GLY A 951 -130.11 19.66 -103.24
N PRO A 952 -130.72 18.67 -102.57
CA PRO A 952 -130.16 17.31 -102.48
C PRO A 952 -130.07 16.59 -103.84
N THR A 953 -130.75 17.10 -104.86
CA THR A 953 -130.70 16.58 -106.24
C THR A 953 -129.73 17.35 -107.14
N GLY A 954 -128.91 18.24 -106.58
CA GLY A 954 -127.92 19.05 -107.32
C GLY A 954 -128.52 20.17 -108.18
N TYR A 955 -129.82 20.45 -108.04
CA TYR A 955 -130.40 21.65 -108.66
C TYR A 955 -130.06 22.85 -107.80
N GLU A 956 -129.58 23.90 -108.46
CA GLU A 956 -129.33 25.21 -107.84
C GLU A 956 -130.63 25.72 -107.21
N THR A 957 -130.56 26.01 -105.92
CA THR A 957 -131.67 26.51 -105.11
C THR A 957 -131.55 27.99 -104.79
N GLY A 958 -130.33 28.53 -104.89
CA GLY A 958 -130.05 29.94 -104.78
C GLY A 958 -128.57 30.22 -105.03
N TRP A 959 -128.28 31.47 -105.39
CA TRP A 959 -126.92 31.98 -105.50
C TRP A 959 -126.83 33.36 -104.86
N ALA A 960 -125.68 33.66 -104.29
CA ALA A 960 -125.33 34.99 -103.80
C ALA A 960 -123.86 35.29 -104.09
N ASP A 961 -123.63 36.47 -104.65
CA ASP A 961 -122.32 37.03 -104.92
C ASP A 961 -121.99 38.02 -103.80
N TYR A 962 -120.92 37.75 -103.05
CA TYR A 962 -120.48 38.56 -101.92
C TYR A 962 -119.29 39.41 -102.32
N GLY A 963 -119.34 40.70 -102.00
CA GLY A 963 -118.19 41.59 -102.11
C GLY A 963 -117.13 41.23 -101.07
N GLY A 964 -115.89 41.69 -101.27
CA GLY A 964 -114.78 41.41 -100.33
C GLY A 964 -114.96 41.95 -98.90
N ASN A 965 -116.08 42.62 -98.60
CA ASN A 965 -116.52 43.01 -97.26
C ASN A 965 -117.64 42.10 -96.71
N GLY A 966 -117.87 40.93 -97.31
CA GLY A 966 -118.91 39.97 -96.91
C GLY A 966 -120.34 40.44 -97.14
N MET A 967 -120.54 41.55 -97.88
CA MET A 967 -121.87 42.08 -98.18
C MET A 967 -122.36 41.54 -99.52
N VAL A 968 -123.62 41.10 -99.57
CA VAL A 968 -124.27 40.65 -100.82
C VAL A 968 -124.24 41.79 -101.85
N MET A 969 -123.56 41.55 -102.97
CA MET A 969 -123.55 42.45 -104.13
C MET A 969 -124.72 42.16 -105.06
N SER A 970 -125.04 40.88 -105.29
CA SER A 970 -126.23 40.48 -106.03
C SER A 970 -126.69 39.07 -105.65
N SER A 971 -127.97 38.80 -105.83
CA SER A 971 -128.59 37.50 -105.52
C SER A 971 -129.78 37.22 -106.42
N GLY A 972 -130.03 35.94 -106.73
CA GLY A 972 -131.19 35.50 -107.51
C GLY A 972 -131.83 34.23 -106.94
N GLY A 973 -133.17 34.20 -106.92
CA GLY A 973 -133.96 33.17 -106.23
C GLY A 973 -134.59 33.71 -104.93
N ASN A 974 -135.54 32.97 -104.32
CA ASN A 974 -136.09 33.36 -103.01
C ASN A 974 -134.92 33.62 -102.05
N ALA A 975 -134.89 34.79 -101.41
CA ALA A 975 -133.74 35.26 -100.64
C ALA A 975 -133.30 34.23 -99.56
N TYR A 976 -132.16 33.57 -99.80
CA TYR A 976 -131.37 32.91 -98.77
C TYR A 976 -130.17 33.83 -98.47
N ASN A 977 -129.93 34.12 -97.19
CA ASN A 977 -128.74 34.84 -96.76
C ASN A 977 -127.64 33.79 -96.51
N PHE A 978 -126.73 33.64 -97.48
CA PHE A 978 -125.52 32.80 -97.37
C PHE A 978 -124.35 33.58 -96.81
N SER A 979 -124.59 34.64 -96.03
CA SER A 979 -123.48 35.28 -95.34
C SER A 979 -122.82 34.16 -94.56
N LEU A 980 -121.54 33.92 -94.83
CA LEU A 980 -120.65 33.33 -93.85
C LEU A 980 -120.78 34.25 -92.64
N SER A 981 -121.77 33.98 -91.79
CA SER A 981 -121.80 34.58 -90.49
C SER A 981 -120.63 33.93 -89.80
N ASP A 982 -119.73 34.73 -89.26
CA ASP A 982 -118.77 34.30 -88.25
C ASP A 982 -119.48 33.71 -87.00
N ASP A 983 -120.82 33.66 -87.00
CA ASP A 983 -121.68 33.01 -86.02
C ASP A 983 -121.97 31.51 -86.32
N TYR A 984 -121.20 30.83 -87.17
CA TYR A 984 -120.91 29.43 -86.83
C TYR A 984 -120.18 29.52 -85.51
N GLY A 985 -120.92 29.27 -84.43
CA GLY A 985 -120.52 29.56 -83.08
C GLY A 985 -119.04 29.31 -82.93
N SER A 986 -118.31 30.39 -82.72
CA SER A 986 -117.05 30.32 -82.00
C SER A 986 -117.39 29.59 -80.70
N GLY A 987 -117.23 28.27 -80.72
CA GLY A 987 -116.51 27.64 -79.63
C GLY A 987 -115.25 28.47 -79.52
N GLU A 988 -115.24 29.37 -78.54
CA GLU A 988 -114.02 29.90 -77.98
C GLU A 988 -113.15 28.68 -77.69
N ASP A 989 -112.23 28.38 -78.60
CA ASP A 989 -111.10 27.45 -78.47
C ASP A 989 -110.54 27.07 -79.87
N ASP A 990 -110.21 28.09 -80.68
CA ASP A 990 -109.20 27.88 -81.73
C ASP A 990 -107.86 27.80 -81.00
N TRP A 991 -107.48 26.58 -80.58
CA TRP A 991 -106.19 26.34 -79.93
C TRP A 991 -105.11 26.51 -80.99
N ASP A 992 -104.64 27.76 -81.10
CA ASP A 992 -103.46 28.14 -81.84
C ASP A 992 -102.35 27.13 -81.53
N TRP A 993 -102.10 26.21 -82.47
CA TRP A 993 -100.86 25.42 -82.53
C TRP A 993 -99.73 26.38 -82.96
N GLY A 994 -99.54 27.41 -82.14
CA GLY A 994 -98.54 28.42 -82.26
C GLY A 994 -97.17 27.77 -82.10
N ALA A 995 -96.36 27.92 -83.14
CA ALA A 995 -94.93 27.66 -83.19
C ALA A 995 -94.48 26.19 -83.13
N PHE A 996 -94.58 25.50 -84.28
CA PHE A 996 -93.43 24.72 -84.75
C PHE A 996 -92.37 25.68 -85.29
N ASN A 997 -91.75 26.44 -84.39
CA ASN A 997 -90.51 27.15 -84.67
C ASN A 997 -89.63 27.08 -83.43
N ASN A 998 -88.61 26.24 -83.54
CA ASN A 998 -87.37 26.26 -82.76
C ASN A 998 -87.53 26.33 -81.24
N ASP A 999 -87.58 25.15 -80.63
CA ASP A 999 -86.95 24.85 -79.33
C ASP A 999 -87.04 23.32 -79.17
N PHE A 1000 -86.03 22.51 -78.86
CA PHE A 1000 -84.76 22.68 -78.17
C PHE A 1000 -83.74 21.72 -78.84
N GLY A 1001 -82.45 22.03 -79.02
CA GLY A 1001 -81.63 22.67 -78.00
C GLY A 1001 -81.17 21.68 -76.92
N TYR A 1002 -80.83 20.43 -77.26
CA TYR A 1002 -79.98 19.57 -76.42
C TYR A 1002 -78.65 19.31 -77.12
N GLY A 1003 -77.79 20.33 -77.09
CA GLY A 1003 -76.36 20.09 -77.05
C GLY A 1003 -75.95 19.93 -75.59
N GLY A 1004 -75.30 18.81 -75.28
CA GLY A 1004 -74.41 18.66 -74.12
C GLY A 1004 -75.07 18.77 -72.75
N ASP A 1005 -75.41 17.63 -72.16
CA ASP A 1005 -75.13 17.34 -70.75
C ASP A 1005 -75.42 15.86 -70.46
N PHE A 1006 -74.57 14.99 -70.98
CA PHE A 1006 -74.39 13.65 -70.40
C PHE A 1006 -72.90 13.35 -70.44
N GLY A 1007 -72.21 13.79 -69.38
CA GLY A 1007 -70.90 13.29 -69.02
C GLY A 1007 -71.03 11.86 -68.49
N PHE A 1008 -71.31 10.90 -69.38
CA PHE A 1008 -70.95 9.50 -69.14
C PHE A 1008 -69.60 9.28 -69.82
N ASN A 1009 -68.52 9.49 -69.06
CA ASN A 1009 -67.26 8.85 -69.36
C ASN A 1009 -67.41 7.36 -69.03
N TRP A 1010 -67.14 6.51 -70.02
CA TRP A 1010 -66.68 5.14 -69.76
C TRP A 1010 -65.23 5.16 -69.30
#